data_AF-A0A7X7MBP4-F1
#
_entry.id   AF-A0A7X7MBP4-F1
#
_cell.length_a   1.000
_cell.length_b   1.000
_cell.length_c   1.000
_cell.angle_alpha   90.00
_cell.angle_beta   90.00
_cell.angle_gamma   90.00
#
_symmetry.space_group_name_H-M   'P 1'
#
loop_
_entity.id
_entity.type
_entity.pdbx_description
1 polymer ?
#
loop_
_entity_poly.entity_id
_entity_poly.type
_entity_poly.pdbx_seq_one_letter_code
_entity_poly.pdbx_strand_id
1 'polypeptide(L)'
;MNTRRLFVQQFCRGLLLAAGAVFCVPLGAWADLPAGYAQIDYIQSSGTQWIDTGYLPKTNTCLQADWQFIGTISRTGGGPSPIGCSENSSTNSFSMNISTTSGQDNKFYTWFDKGSGKGGNSISLDVTTTIRTSRNTFTLDAKNGLANYGGVSKDVQKKTTTHSVNTFVLFGSKGDDGTVTPFKYCGLRLFGFKIYEGETLVRDFVPCAKRVGTTSFVAGLYDMAHPEAGEASFYANQGTGNFLFVRNGMEFFATPAGAGTKDGSSWTNAVAGLDPLTVGNVFAPGDKINLAVGTYPVTNQLSIVDCTAVELRGGYAGTDDANPYAKAVSGETRLTVVPGKQTRHLYASKSSVTLDDITFTGGNLRASGSVGASVSFSECAVLITNCLFTGNTISNNTTAHSYSFYGGAIYVSKGSLVLSDSVVSNNVLYTPNDNSYTFGSGAYLAGVTSTIHRTVFVGNEGYAGIWHANGAALCFNDTQNGSTADGGRAIIENCDFLNNFGWGGGHARNAGDGSAICATDMTTLNVSDCRFIGNRACGAETIGGVVRVLVIKRAGMVSRFTRCVFKNNGFFPNRTTKNSGSISLGDGTLEMVNCLVAGIDLQSSADSFKRAIDIRKGTATLSNCTITDNKTWGVYRDPVYGRVDIVGSIIYSNTLGSLSNVDTATYSCIEGGFGGDGNFSDAPLLSGDGYYHPLSAAGRLTDGFFSGTAWTTDAQTSPTIDRGDAGAAWYNEPQPNNLRVNIGYDANTGGASKSATGDYVSFDTLTVVPLAPTNIALTSACAMGVVGSLGGEGATDAAVTLVWDTQDRGTADVDDWEHSRALGSFGIWAILSSKIDGLVAGQPCVYRFVAVNNKGTAWSSPAISFTIPVPPVLSDASVSHLSRTFARLCVTLTDDGAAPCSGAFSCWPTAQPASVTSKALPSLEEGVLNRVELAGLTAGTAYSYQIDVVNVAGTTTRTGTFTTLATTVPLVRYVTPEGAGIEDGTSWENAYAGLVIPLSECLYAGDTVYMRHGTYDHYYAGYQEASQLVLQNAAGLSLFGGYTGEGTPGALAGEPTIICRNSAATMRLLRAKNSTLRFDNVTFRDGLWTSLTDGGGALRLESCTTVLANCVFDGNRCEYAGGGSSLYGGAIYATAGSLSLEDCDFAANRIGPLGGETYSSWGGAIAVTDCAIQIRGTDFVGNWNQAPHGYSFGGAVYAINGSVSIA
;
A
#
# COMPACT_ATOMS: atom_id res chain seq x y z
N MET A 1 -27.40 11.22 1.95
CA MET A 1 -26.36 11.00 2.98
C MET A 1 -26.87 10.31 4.25
N ASN A 2 -28.13 10.46 4.68
CA ASN A 2 -28.65 9.82 5.90
C ASN A 2 -29.24 8.40 5.75
N THR A 3 -29.42 7.88 4.53
CA THR A 3 -30.06 6.57 4.29
C THR A 3 -29.10 5.37 4.14
N ARG A 4 -27.80 5.60 3.88
CA ARG A 4 -26.77 4.53 3.92
C ARG A 4 -26.25 4.20 5.34
N ARG A 5 -26.62 5.01 6.34
CA ARG A 5 -26.25 4.81 7.77
C ARG A 5 -26.88 3.56 8.41
N LEU A 6 -27.98 3.04 7.87
CA LEU A 6 -28.78 2.00 8.54
C LEU A 6 -28.50 0.56 8.06
N PHE A 7 -28.06 0.36 6.81
CA PHE A 7 -27.92 -0.99 6.22
C PHE A 7 -26.57 -1.66 6.49
N VAL A 8 -25.49 -0.89 6.73
CA VAL A 8 -24.14 -1.43 6.96
C VAL A 8 -23.92 -1.90 8.41
N GLN A 9 -24.72 -1.39 9.37
CA GLN A 9 -24.62 -1.77 10.78
C GLN A 9 -24.95 -3.25 11.06
N GLN A 10 -25.69 -3.93 10.17
CA GLN A 10 -26.10 -5.33 10.39
C GLN A 10 -25.18 -6.37 9.74
N PHE A 11 -24.41 -6.02 8.69
CA PHE A 11 -23.57 -7.00 7.97
C PHE A 11 -22.15 -7.11 8.53
N CYS A 12 -21.59 -6.03 9.11
CA CYS A 12 -20.22 -6.01 9.64
C CYS A 12 -20.03 -6.68 11.01
N ARG A 13 -21.10 -7.12 11.68
CA ARG A 13 -21.02 -7.84 12.96
C ARG A 13 -20.63 -9.32 12.82
N GLY A 14 -20.68 -9.89 11.61
CA GLY A 14 -20.48 -11.32 11.39
C GLY A 14 -19.03 -11.78 11.19
N LEU A 15 -18.09 -10.88 10.86
CA LEU A 15 -16.75 -11.29 10.39
C LEU A 15 -15.58 -10.94 11.33
N LEU A 16 -15.81 -10.19 12.43
CA LEU A 16 -14.74 -9.72 13.32
C LEU A 16 -14.47 -10.62 14.56
N LEU A 17 -15.16 -11.75 14.70
CA LEU A 17 -15.10 -12.57 15.92
C LEU A 17 -14.12 -13.76 15.87
N ALA A 18 -13.28 -13.90 14.83
CA ALA A 18 -12.46 -15.10 14.64
C ALA A 18 -10.93 -14.93 14.79
N ALA A 19 -10.40 -13.74 15.09
CA ALA A 19 -8.94 -13.51 15.09
C ALA A 19 -8.29 -13.22 16.46
N GLY A 20 -9.05 -13.27 17.57
CA GLY A 20 -8.54 -12.86 18.89
C GLY A 20 -8.11 -13.98 19.85
N ALA A 21 -8.16 -15.25 19.44
CA ALA A 21 -8.03 -16.37 20.38
C ALA A 21 -6.75 -17.20 20.14
N VAL A 22 -5.58 -16.67 20.50
CA VAL A 22 -4.40 -17.51 20.72
C VAL A 22 -3.61 -16.97 21.92
N PHE A 23 -3.40 -17.86 22.90
CA PHE A 23 -2.75 -17.68 24.22
C PHE A 23 -3.59 -17.07 25.35
N CYS A 24 -4.50 -17.87 25.90
CA CYS A 24 -4.56 -18.03 27.35
C CYS A 24 -5.11 -19.42 27.67
N VAL A 25 -4.44 -20.15 28.57
CA VAL A 25 -4.98 -21.37 29.19
C VAL A 25 -6.33 -21.00 29.85
N PRO A 26 -7.39 -21.81 29.74
CA PRO A 26 -8.69 -21.44 30.28
C PRO A 26 -8.62 -21.39 31.81
N LEU A 27 -8.57 -20.19 32.36
CA LEU A 27 -9.03 -19.92 33.72
C LEU A 27 -10.55 -20.11 33.69
N GLY A 28 -11.11 -20.81 34.68
CA GLY A 28 -12.55 -21.14 34.73
C GLY A 28 -13.45 -19.91 34.55
N ALA A 29 -14.67 -20.09 34.05
CA ALA A 29 -15.58 -19.00 33.68
C ALA A 29 -15.67 -17.89 34.75
N TRP A 30 -15.45 -16.64 34.31
CA TRP A 30 -15.49 -15.45 35.16
C TRP A 30 -16.95 -15.06 35.45
N ALA A 31 -17.16 -14.37 36.57
CA ALA A 31 -18.47 -13.91 36.98
C ALA A 31 -18.85 -12.60 36.26
N ASP A 32 -20.10 -12.49 35.79
CA ASP A 32 -20.66 -11.25 35.24
C ASP A 32 -20.90 -10.23 36.37
N LEU A 33 -19.88 -9.44 36.70
CA LEU A 33 -19.99 -8.36 37.68
C LEU A 33 -20.69 -7.11 37.09
N PRO A 34 -21.36 -6.29 37.91
CA PRO A 34 -21.92 -5.01 37.47
C PRO A 34 -20.85 -4.03 36.97
N ALA A 35 -21.28 -3.05 36.16
CA ALA A 35 -20.39 -1.97 35.69
C ALA A 35 -19.75 -1.21 36.86
N GLY A 36 -18.49 -0.79 36.69
CA GLY A 36 -17.67 -0.17 37.75
C GLY A 36 -16.94 -1.14 38.68
N TYR A 37 -17.15 -2.46 38.52
CA TYR A 37 -16.40 -3.51 39.22
C TYR A 37 -15.57 -4.32 38.23
N ALA A 38 -14.29 -4.55 38.54
CA ALA A 38 -13.47 -5.55 37.86
C ALA A 38 -13.32 -6.77 38.74
N GLN A 39 -13.62 -7.94 38.21
CA GLN A 39 -13.19 -9.18 38.85
C GLN A 39 -11.66 -9.17 38.87
N ILE A 40 -11.08 -9.58 39.98
CA ILE A 40 -9.63 -9.71 40.15
C ILE A 40 -9.35 -11.15 40.54
N ASP A 41 -8.22 -11.70 40.11
CA ASP A 41 -7.90 -13.11 40.39
C ASP A 41 -7.82 -13.38 41.89
N TYR A 42 -7.25 -12.43 42.63
CA TYR A 42 -7.15 -12.52 44.08
C TYR A 42 -7.01 -11.15 44.73
N ILE A 43 -7.36 -11.09 46.02
CA ILE A 43 -6.88 -10.07 46.95
C ILE A 43 -5.80 -10.66 47.85
N GLN A 44 -4.67 -9.98 47.99
CA GLN A 44 -3.55 -10.42 48.82
C GLN A 44 -3.37 -9.52 50.06
N SER A 45 -3.38 -10.12 51.25
CA SER A 45 -3.04 -9.41 52.48
C SER A 45 -1.55 -9.07 52.59
N SER A 46 -1.26 -7.93 53.22
CA SER A 46 0.09 -7.50 53.60
C SER A 46 0.25 -7.25 55.10
N GLY A 47 -0.81 -7.48 55.90
CA GLY A 47 -0.75 -7.65 57.35
C GLY A 47 -1.87 -6.98 58.16
N THR A 48 -2.38 -5.81 57.77
CA THR A 48 -3.40 -5.08 58.56
C THR A 48 -4.79 -5.09 57.96
N GLN A 49 -4.99 -5.77 56.82
CA GLN A 49 -6.27 -5.86 56.13
C GLN A 49 -7.19 -6.90 56.76
N TRP A 50 -8.50 -6.64 56.74
CA TRP A 50 -9.53 -7.61 57.13
C TRP A 50 -10.89 -7.21 56.52
N ILE A 51 -11.77 -8.19 56.32
CA ILE A 51 -13.13 -7.99 55.78
C ILE A 51 -14.13 -8.63 56.73
N ASP A 52 -15.13 -7.87 57.15
CA ASP A 52 -16.30 -8.41 57.85
C ASP A 52 -17.26 -9.01 56.83
N THR A 53 -17.66 -10.26 57.00
CA THR A 53 -18.61 -10.91 56.07
C THR A 53 -20.07 -10.61 56.40
N GLY A 54 -20.34 -9.99 57.55
CA GLY A 54 -21.70 -9.80 58.08
C GLY A 54 -22.41 -11.10 58.46
N TYR A 55 -21.78 -12.27 58.29
CA TYR A 55 -22.37 -13.57 58.55
C TYR A 55 -22.14 -14.03 59.99
N LEU A 56 -23.19 -14.56 60.63
CA LEU A 56 -23.14 -15.15 61.97
C LEU A 56 -23.07 -16.69 61.85
N PRO A 57 -21.95 -17.34 62.23
CA PRO A 57 -21.82 -18.79 62.08
C PRO A 57 -22.84 -19.59 62.89
N LYS A 58 -23.60 -20.44 62.19
CA LYS A 58 -24.55 -21.43 62.71
C LYS A 58 -23.93 -22.82 62.85
N THR A 59 -24.64 -23.72 63.52
CA THR A 59 -24.24 -25.15 63.67
C THR A 59 -24.11 -25.91 62.36
N ASN A 60 -24.76 -25.45 61.28
CA ASN A 60 -24.72 -26.02 59.94
C ASN A 60 -23.94 -25.18 58.92
N THR A 61 -23.06 -24.28 59.36
CA THR A 61 -22.24 -23.48 58.46
C THR A 61 -21.24 -24.37 57.72
N CYS A 62 -21.20 -24.27 56.40
CA CYS A 62 -20.12 -24.83 55.59
C CYS A 62 -19.37 -23.71 54.87
N LEU A 63 -18.05 -23.81 54.79
CA LEU A 63 -17.19 -22.86 54.08
C LEU A 63 -16.50 -23.55 52.91
N GLN A 64 -16.29 -22.78 51.84
CA GLN A 64 -15.37 -23.13 50.76
C GLN A 64 -14.54 -21.89 50.42
N ALA A 65 -13.21 -22.00 50.54
CA ALA A 65 -12.29 -20.91 50.27
C ALA A 65 -11.21 -21.36 49.29
N ASP A 66 -11.02 -20.65 48.19
CA ASP A 66 -9.87 -20.85 47.32
C ASP A 66 -8.78 -19.87 47.71
N TRP A 67 -7.66 -20.34 48.24
CA TRP A 67 -6.60 -19.46 48.74
C TRP A 67 -5.19 -20.05 48.61
N GLN A 68 -4.21 -19.18 48.80
CA GLN A 68 -2.78 -19.48 48.76
C GLN A 68 -2.03 -18.63 49.79
N PHE A 69 -1.21 -19.25 50.65
CA PHE A 69 -0.36 -18.50 51.57
C PHE A 69 0.99 -18.14 50.90
N ILE A 70 1.45 -16.91 51.11
CA ILE A 70 2.62 -16.31 50.46
C ILE A 70 3.68 -15.92 51.49
N GLY A 71 4.92 -16.29 51.20
CA GLY A 71 6.09 -15.95 52.02
C GLY A 71 6.28 -16.84 53.25
N THR A 72 7.31 -16.51 54.02
CA THR A 72 7.69 -17.21 55.25
C THR A 72 6.80 -16.79 56.42
N ILE A 73 6.55 -17.69 57.37
CA ILE A 73 5.74 -17.39 58.55
C ILE A 73 6.51 -16.44 59.49
N SER A 74 5.92 -15.26 59.73
CA SER A 74 6.35 -14.27 60.71
C SER A 74 5.55 -14.41 62.01
N ARG A 75 6.25 -14.55 63.13
CA ARG A 75 5.65 -14.71 64.46
C ARG A 75 5.69 -13.44 65.31
N THR A 76 6.06 -12.31 64.72
CA THR A 76 6.18 -11.01 65.40
C THR A 76 4.93 -10.15 65.18
N GLY A 77 4.00 -10.18 66.15
CA GLY A 77 2.89 -9.24 66.25
C GLY A 77 1.77 -9.42 65.22
N GLY A 78 0.76 -10.23 65.56
CA GLY A 78 -0.49 -10.43 64.82
C GLY A 78 -1.13 -11.80 65.09
N GLY A 79 -2.38 -12.00 64.68
CA GLY A 79 -3.12 -13.24 64.96
C GLY A 79 -2.79 -14.35 63.94
N PRO A 80 -2.69 -15.63 64.37
CA PRO A 80 -2.44 -16.75 63.46
C PRO A 80 -3.66 -17.16 62.62
N SER A 81 -4.80 -16.48 62.80
CA SER A 81 -6.09 -16.85 62.23
C SER A 81 -6.34 -16.11 60.91
N PRO A 82 -6.28 -16.77 59.75
CA PRO A 82 -6.74 -16.18 58.48
C PRO A 82 -8.24 -15.90 58.46
N ILE A 83 -9.03 -16.65 59.24
CA ILE A 83 -10.48 -16.47 59.36
C ILE A 83 -10.94 -16.74 60.80
N GLY A 84 -11.93 -15.98 61.27
CA GLY A 84 -12.72 -16.40 62.42
C GLY A 84 -13.43 -15.33 63.24
N CYS A 85 -14.17 -15.79 64.24
CA CYS A 85 -14.82 -14.95 65.25
C CYS A 85 -15.01 -15.72 66.57
N SER A 86 -15.13 -15.01 67.69
CA SER A 86 -15.46 -15.59 68.99
C SER A 86 -16.42 -14.70 69.77
N GLU A 87 -17.23 -15.29 70.65
CA GLU A 87 -18.05 -14.60 71.66
C GLU A 87 -18.17 -15.47 72.92
N ASN A 88 -18.80 -14.93 73.97
CA ASN A 88 -19.00 -15.59 75.26
C ASN A 88 -17.68 -16.04 75.91
N SER A 89 -16.74 -15.12 76.12
CA SER A 89 -15.41 -15.44 76.69
C SER A 89 -14.69 -16.55 75.90
N SER A 90 -14.78 -16.45 74.57
CA SER A 90 -14.25 -17.38 73.57
C SER A 90 -14.94 -18.73 73.53
N THR A 91 -15.90 -19.00 74.42
CA THR A 91 -16.58 -20.30 74.49
C THR A 91 -17.46 -20.63 73.30
N ASN A 92 -17.91 -19.63 72.54
CA ASN A 92 -18.51 -19.79 71.22
C ASN A 92 -17.52 -19.25 70.19
N SER A 93 -16.77 -20.14 69.54
CA SER A 93 -15.77 -19.78 68.53
C SER A 93 -16.11 -20.38 67.18
N PHE A 94 -15.64 -19.73 66.12
CA PHE A 94 -15.60 -20.27 64.76
C PHE A 94 -14.37 -19.70 64.05
N SER A 95 -13.25 -20.43 64.04
CA SER A 95 -12.02 -19.96 63.40
C SER A 95 -11.17 -21.08 62.81
N MET A 96 -10.21 -20.70 61.96
CA MET A 96 -9.11 -21.55 61.54
C MET A 96 -7.80 -20.81 61.85
N ASN A 97 -6.85 -21.48 62.49
CA ASN A 97 -5.58 -20.91 62.94
C ASN A 97 -4.40 -21.69 62.37
N ILE A 98 -3.30 -21.00 62.08
CA ILE A 98 -2.01 -21.64 61.79
C ILE A 98 -1.27 -21.90 63.11
N SER A 99 -0.46 -22.96 63.19
CA SER A 99 0.34 -23.24 64.39
C SER A 99 1.24 -22.06 64.74
N THR A 100 1.21 -21.68 66.03
CA THR A 100 2.12 -20.66 66.55
C THR A 100 3.51 -21.23 66.86
N THR A 101 3.62 -22.54 66.99
CA THR A 101 4.87 -23.25 67.31
C THR A 101 5.87 -23.19 66.16
N SER A 102 7.13 -22.91 66.45
CA SER A 102 8.22 -22.95 65.45
C SER A 102 8.35 -24.35 64.83
N GLY A 103 8.55 -24.44 63.52
CA GLY A 103 8.67 -25.72 62.79
C GLY A 103 7.35 -26.45 62.50
N GLN A 104 6.20 -25.87 62.85
CA GLN A 104 4.87 -26.43 62.59
C GLN A 104 4.08 -25.60 61.56
N ASP A 105 4.78 -24.99 60.60
CA ASP A 105 4.25 -24.00 59.66
C ASP A 105 3.10 -24.50 58.78
N ASN A 106 2.93 -25.82 58.64
CA ASN A 106 1.90 -26.43 57.81
C ASN A 106 0.80 -27.14 58.63
N LYS A 107 0.69 -26.85 59.93
CA LYS A 107 -0.39 -27.36 60.79
C LYS A 107 -1.48 -26.32 60.97
N PHE A 108 -2.71 -26.69 60.65
CA PHE A 108 -3.90 -25.84 60.77
C PHE A 108 -4.85 -26.38 61.83
N TYR A 109 -5.41 -25.49 62.66
CA TYR A 109 -6.32 -25.84 63.75
C TYR A 109 -7.65 -25.13 63.55
N THR A 110 -8.73 -25.88 63.46
CA THR A 110 -10.09 -25.34 63.47
C THR A 110 -10.61 -25.27 64.90
N TRP A 111 -11.20 -24.15 65.30
CA TRP A 111 -11.74 -23.95 66.63
C TRP A 111 -13.24 -23.69 66.58
N PHE A 112 -14.00 -24.63 67.16
CA PHE A 112 -15.42 -24.46 67.44
C PHE A 112 -15.66 -24.58 68.94
N ASP A 113 -16.55 -23.74 69.48
CA ASP A 113 -17.07 -23.83 70.86
C ASP A 113 -15.99 -24.03 71.97
N LYS A 114 -15.01 -23.12 72.07
CA LYS A 114 -13.79 -23.22 72.92
C LYS A 114 -14.11 -23.03 74.42
N GLY A 115 -14.72 -24.02 75.07
CA GLY A 115 -15.05 -23.98 76.50
C GLY A 115 -13.86 -24.21 77.45
N SER A 116 -13.80 -23.44 78.56
CA SER A 116 -12.91 -23.72 79.70
C SER A 116 -13.26 -25.08 80.32
N GLY A 117 -12.32 -26.04 80.27
CA GLY A 117 -12.52 -27.42 80.74
C GLY A 117 -12.64 -28.48 79.65
N LYS A 118 -12.71 -28.09 78.37
CA LYS A 118 -12.51 -29.01 77.23
C LYS A 118 -11.03 -29.06 76.88
N GLY A 119 -10.24 -29.79 77.67
CA GLY A 119 -8.82 -29.99 77.41
C GLY A 119 -8.55 -30.52 75.99
N GLY A 120 -7.79 -29.75 75.21
CA GLY A 120 -6.70 -30.27 74.39
C GLY A 120 -6.97 -31.39 73.38
N ASN A 121 -8.02 -31.32 72.55
CA ASN A 121 -8.04 -32.04 71.27
C ASN A 121 -8.09 -31.05 70.12
N SER A 122 -7.10 -30.16 70.04
CA SER A 122 -6.86 -29.35 68.84
C SER A 122 -6.38 -30.30 67.74
N ILE A 123 -7.32 -30.87 66.98
CA ILE A 123 -7.00 -31.75 65.86
C ILE A 123 -6.38 -30.87 64.78
N SER A 124 -5.09 -31.09 64.49
CA SER A 124 -4.43 -30.39 63.41
C SER A 124 -4.70 -31.08 62.08
N LEU A 125 -5.06 -30.28 61.09
CA LEU A 125 -4.95 -30.63 59.69
C LEU A 125 -3.51 -30.32 59.27
N ASP A 126 -2.72 -31.37 59.08
CA ASP A 126 -1.30 -31.29 58.71
C ASP A 126 -1.19 -31.40 57.17
N VAL A 127 -0.73 -30.34 56.52
CA VAL A 127 -0.51 -30.32 55.06
C VAL A 127 0.98 -30.21 54.72
N THR A 128 1.32 -30.31 53.44
CA THR A 128 2.69 -30.05 52.97
C THR A 128 2.90 -28.56 52.73
N THR A 129 4.16 -28.11 52.72
CA THR A 129 4.50 -26.73 52.32
C THR A 129 3.96 -26.43 50.93
N THR A 130 4.05 -27.37 50.00
CA THR A 130 3.51 -27.23 48.63
C THR A 130 2.02 -26.99 48.62
N ILE A 131 1.23 -27.72 49.42
CA ILE A 131 -0.22 -27.50 49.53
C ILE A 131 -0.51 -26.10 50.08
N ARG A 132 0.20 -25.68 51.14
CA ARG A 132 0.02 -24.36 51.77
C ARG A 132 0.38 -23.20 50.82
N THR A 133 1.44 -23.34 50.03
CA THR A 133 1.96 -22.27 49.16
C THR A 133 1.45 -22.33 47.72
N SER A 134 0.54 -23.25 47.38
CA SER A 134 -0.13 -23.32 46.07
C SER A 134 -1.61 -22.94 46.20
N ARG A 135 -2.23 -22.47 45.11
CA ARG A 135 -3.69 -22.23 45.07
C ARG A 135 -4.42 -23.56 45.28
N ASN A 136 -5.14 -23.68 46.38
CA ASN A 136 -5.91 -24.87 46.75
C ASN A 136 -7.23 -24.48 47.41
N THR A 137 -8.22 -25.36 47.29
CA THR A 137 -9.51 -25.20 47.97
C THR A 137 -9.42 -25.72 49.40
N PHE A 138 -9.85 -24.90 50.34
CA PHE A 138 -10.13 -25.25 51.72
C PHE A 138 -11.65 -25.39 51.89
N THR A 139 -12.12 -26.49 52.47
CA THR A 139 -13.51 -26.63 52.88
C THR A 139 -13.62 -26.95 54.36
N LEU A 140 -14.69 -26.45 54.99
CA LEU A 140 -14.98 -26.70 56.39
C LEU A 140 -16.47 -26.92 56.58
N ASP A 141 -16.86 -28.13 56.95
CA ASP A 141 -18.23 -28.49 57.30
C ASP A 141 -18.35 -28.52 58.84
N ALA A 142 -19.01 -27.51 59.40
CA ALA A 142 -19.14 -27.38 60.85
C ALA A 142 -20.11 -28.39 61.47
N LYS A 143 -21.09 -28.87 60.70
CA LYS A 143 -22.11 -29.85 61.16
C LYS A 143 -21.50 -31.23 61.30
N ASN A 144 -20.75 -31.65 60.28
CA ASN A 144 -20.11 -32.96 60.25
C ASN A 144 -18.72 -32.93 60.89
N GLY A 145 -18.16 -31.75 61.13
CA GLY A 145 -16.83 -31.60 61.73
C GLY A 145 -15.77 -32.12 60.79
N LEU A 146 -15.76 -31.65 59.54
CA LEU A 146 -14.84 -32.11 58.51
C LEU A 146 -14.12 -30.92 57.88
N ALA A 147 -12.80 -30.94 57.91
CA ALA A 147 -11.95 -29.96 57.24
C ALA A 147 -11.18 -30.64 56.08
N ASN A 148 -11.13 -30.01 54.91
CA ASN A 148 -10.26 -30.43 53.81
C ASN A 148 -9.42 -29.26 53.32
N TYR A 149 -8.13 -29.50 53.04
CA TYR A 149 -7.32 -28.53 52.32
C TYR A 149 -6.41 -29.21 51.29
N GLY A 150 -6.58 -28.86 50.01
CA GLY A 150 -5.75 -29.41 48.92
C GLY A 150 -5.79 -30.93 48.83
N GLY A 151 -6.96 -31.53 49.13
CA GLY A 151 -7.16 -32.98 49.10
C GLY A 151 -6.86 -33.70 50.42
N VAL A 152 -6.28 -33.03 51.42
CA VAL A 152 -6.07 -33.61 52.75
C VAL A 152 -7.33 -33.38 53.59
N SER A 153 -8.06 -34.45 53.91
CA SER A 153 -9.24 -34.42 54.79
C SER A 153 -8.89 -34.79 56.23
N LYS A 154 -9.54 -34.14 57.19
CA LYS A 154 -9.43 -34.46 58.61
C LYS A 154 -10.74 -34.22 59.35
N ASP A 155 -11.16 -35.20 60.15
CA ASP A 155 -12.24 -35.01 61.12
C ASP A 155 -11.77 -34.02 62.19
N VAL A 156 -12.51 -32.93 62.33
CA VAL A 156 -12.32 -31.88 63.31
C VAL A 156 -13.50 -31.85 64.28
N GLN A 157 -13.46 -30.96 65.27
CA GLN A 157 -14.60 -30.80 66.17
C GLN A 157 -15.85 -30.35 65.39
N LYS A 158 -17.03 -30.69 65.88
CA LYS A 158 -18.31 -30.21 65.34
C LYS A 158 -18.72 -28.93 66.05
N LYS A 159 -19.36 -28.01 65.35
CA LYS A 159 -19.99 -26.84 65.96
C LYS A 159 -21.36 -27.22 66.51
N THR A 160 -21.61 -26.86 67.77
CA THR A 160 -22.85 -27.15 68.51
C THR A 160 -23.61 -25.90 68.92
N THR A 161 -22.99 -24.72 68.83
CA THR A 161 -23.63 -23.44 69.15
C THR A 161 -23.73 -22.51 67.92
N THR A 162 -24.54 -21.46 68.00
CA THR A 162 -24.72 -20.45 66.94
C THR A 162 -24.26 -19.10 67.45
N HIS A 163 -23.55 -18.32 66.62
CA HIS A 163 -23.17 -16.94 66.94
C HIS A 163 -24.38 -16.01 66.88
N SER A 164 -24.42 -15.05 67.81
CA SER A 164 -25.51 -14.08 67.93
C SER A 164 -25.04 -12.63 67.98
N VAL A 165 -23.75 -12.40 68.23
CA VAL A 165 -23.16 -11.06 68.39
C VAL A 165 -22.06 -10.82 67.36
N ASN A 166 -21.02 -11.65 67.36
CA ASN A 166 -19.82 -11.39 66.57
C ASN A 166 -19.87 -12.10 65.21
N THR A 167 -19.88 -11.30 64.14
CA THR A 167 -19.81 -11.77 62.75
C THR A 167 -18.43 -12.30 62.39
N PHE A 168 -18.43 -13.23 61.44
CA PHE A 168 -17.27 -13.89 60.89
C PHE A 168 -16.44 -12.94 60.01
N VAL A 169 -15.11 -12.92 60.19
CA VAL A 169 -14.21 -12.07 59.41
C VAL A 169 -13.17 -12.88 58.63
N LEU A 170 -12.73 -12.30 57.51
CA LEU A 170 -11.65 -12.77 56.65
C LEU A 170 -10.38 -11.94 56.86
N PHE A 171 -9.22 -12.55 56.62
CA PHE A 171 -7.88 -12.00 56.89
C PHE A 171 -7.64 -11.57 58.34
N GLY A 172 -8.31 -12.24 59.28
CA GLY A 172 -8.16 -11.96 60.70
C GLY A 172 -9.15 -12.78 61.53
N SER A 173 -9.24 -12.44 62.81
CA SER A 173 -10.26 -13.00 63.71
C SER A 173 -10.84 -11.91 64.61
N LYS A 174 -12.17 -11.93 64.77
CA LYS A 174 -12.90 -11.02 65.66
C LYS A 174 -13.00 -11.62 67.08
N GLY A 175 -12.45 -10.92 68.08
CA GLY A 175 -12.46 -11.36 69.47
C GLY A 175 -13.80 -11.09 70.19
N ASP A 176 -13.90 -11.54 71.44
CA ASP A 176 -15.12 -11.43 72.26
C ASP A 176 -15.55 -9.97 72.51
N ASP A 177 -14.59 -9.06 72.57
CA ASP A 177 -14.77 -7.61 72.73
C ASP A 177 -15.18 -6.92 71.42
N GLY A 178 -15.33 -7.67 70.33
CA GLY A 178 -15.63 -7.17 68.99
C GLY A 178 -14.40 -6.66 68.23
N THR A 179 -13.22 -6.64 68.84
CA THR A 179 -11.98 -6.16 68.22
C THR A 179 -11.44 -7.19 67.23
N VAL A 180 -11.07 -6.77 66.01
CA VAL A 180 -10.44 -7.66 65.02
C VAL A 180 -8.93 -7.64 65.18
N THR A 181 -8.33 -8.83 65.25
CA THR A 181 -6.88 -9.03 65.13
C THR A 181 -6.56 -9.43 63.69
N PRO A 182 -5.91 -8.56 62.88
CA PRO A 182 -5.56 -8.87 61.50
C PRO A 182 -4.52 -9.99 61.38
N PHE A 183 -4.59 -10.73 60.29
CA PHE A 183 -3.67 -11.81 59.96
C PHE A 183 -2.35 -11.24 59.40
N LYS A 184 -1.31 -11.22 60.25
CA LYS A 184 0.07 -10.80 59.92
C LYS A 184 1.06 -11.95 59.81
N TYR A 185 0.57 -13.18 59.96
CA TYR A 185 1.42 -14.36 60.09
C TYR A 185 2.17 -14.70 58.81
N CYS A 186 1.58 -14.44 57.64
CA CYS A 186 2.22 -14.43 56.32
C CYS A 186 1.26 -13.71 55.34
N GLY A 187 1.63 -13.58 54.06
CA GLY A 187 0.70 -13.11 53.05
C GLY A 187 -0.37 -14.17 52.77
N LEU A 188 -1.60 -13.76 52.48
CA LEU A 188 -2.69 -14.65 52.05
C LEU A 188 -3.31 -14.10 50.78
N ARG A 189 -3.36 -14.87 49.70
CA ARG A 189 -4.15 -14.60 48.49
C ARG A 189 -5.46 -15.35 48.58
N LEU A 190 -6.58 -14.64 48.42
CA LEU A 190 -7.91 -15.22 48.37
C LEU A 190 -8.48 -15.04 46.96
N PHE A 191 -8.89 -16.14 46.33
CA PHE A 191 -9.41 -16.22 44.95
C PHE A 191 -10.94 -16.36 44.89
N GLY A 192 -11.57 -16.71 46.01
CA GLY A 192 -13.02 -16.86 46.14
C GLY A 192 -13.39 -17.42 47.51
N PHE A 193 -14.57 -17.05 48.02
CA PHE A 193 -15.04 -17.53 49.32
C PHE A 193 -16.55 -17.71 49.35
N LYS A 194 -17.01 -18.93 49.65
CA LYS A 194 -18.42 -19.28 49.73
C LYS A 194 -18.81 -19.69 51.13
N ILE A 195 -20.00 -19.28 51.54
CA ILE A 195 -20.62 -19.68 52.80
C ILE A 195 -21.93 -20.37 52.47
N TYR A 196 -22.15 -21.53 53.07
CA TYR A 196 -23.36 -22.30 52.95
C TYR A 196 -24.00 -22.53 54.32
N GLU A 197 -25.33 -22.63 54.32
CA GLU A 197 -26.10 -23.19 55.42
C GLU A 197 -26.62 -24.57 55.01
N GLY A 198 -25.93 -25.63 55.44
CA GLY A 198 -26.10 -26.96 54.88
C GLY A 198 -25.75 -26.97 53.38
N GLU A 199 -26.74 -27.21 52.53
CA GLU A 199 -26.57 -27.23 51.06
C GLU A 199 -26.93 -25.88 50.40
N THR A 200 -27.47 -24.92 51.16
CA THR A 200 -27.90 -23.61 50.60
C THR A 200 -26.74 -22.63 50.59
N LEU A 201 -26.38 -22.09 49.42
CA LEU A 201 -25.39 -21.02 49.28
C LEU A 201 -25.95 -19.69 49.80
N VAL A 202 -25.33 -19.12 50.83
CA VAL A 202 -25.78 -17.87 51.48
C VAL A 202 -24.82 -16.70 51.29
N ARG A 203 -23.57 -16.94 50.89
CA ARG A 203 -22.63 -15.92 50.42
C ARG A 203 -21.77 -16.50 49.32
N ASP A 204 -21.57 -15.77 48.24
CA ASP A 204 -20.64 -16.10 47.16
C ASP A 204 -19.72 -14.92 46.88
N PHE A 205 -18.65 -14.84 47.67
CA PHE A 205 -17.70 -13.73 47.61
C PHE A 205 -16.68 -13.93 46.48
N VAL A 206 -16.79 -13.05 45.48
CA VAL A 206 -15.86 -12.95 44.36
C VAL A 206 -14.92 -11.78 44.58
N PRO A 207 -13.59 -11.98 44.56
CA PRO A 207 -12.64 -10.87 44.61
C PRO A 207 -12.86 -9.90 43.46
N CYS A 208 -13.00 -8.62 43.80
CA CYS A 208 -13.11 -7.57 42.81
C CYS A 208 -12.46 -6.27 43.27
N ALA A 209 -12.26 -5.35 42.34
CA ALA A 209 -11.85 -3.98 42.60
C ALA A 209 -12.89 -3.02 42.04
N LYS A 210 -13.22 -1.99 42.80
CA LYS A 210 -14.06 -0.87 42.39
C LYS A 210 -13.26 0.42 42.41
N ARG A 211 -13.54 1.33 41.48
CA ARG A 211 -13.01 2.69 41.53
C ARG A 211 -13.71 3.49 42.63
N VAL A 212 -12.96 4.23 43.43
CA VAL A 212 -13.48 5.13 44.46
C VAL A 212 -12.92 6.52 44.21
N GLY A 213 -13.82 7.47 43.97
CA GLY A 213 -13.46 8.82 43.53
C GLY A 213 -12.72 8.81 42.19
N THR A 214 -11.84 9.79 41.99
CA THR A 214 -11.25 10.07 40.67
C THR A 214 -9.96 9.31 40.37
N THR A 215 -9.24 8.78 41.37
CA THR A 215 -7.86 8.26 41.15
C THR A 215 -7.53 6.97 41.89
N SER A 216 -8.46 6.39 42.65
CA SER A 216 -8.15 5.25 43.53
C SER A 216 -9.03 4.04 43.23
N PHE A 217 -8.45 2.85 43.42
CA PHE A 217 -9.18 1.59 43.38
C PHE A 217 -9.16 0.97 44.78
N VAL A 218 -10.30 0.45 45.20
CA VAL A 218 -10.44 -0.30 46.44
C VAL A 218 -10.77 -1.74 46.07
N ALA A 219 -9.94 -2.66 46.53
CA ALA A 219 -10.19 -4.09 46.39
C ALA A 219 -10.97 -4.64 47.58
N GLY A 220 -11.85 -5.60 47.31
CA GLY A 220 -12.74 -6.22 48.27
C GLY A 220 -13.39 -7.46 47.68
N LEU A 221 -14.54 -7.83 48.23
CA LEU A 221 -15.30 -9.00 47.83
C LEU A 221 -16.72 -8.60 47.44
N TYR A 222 -17.18 -8.99 46.25
CA TYR A 222 -18.56 -8.80 45.83
C TYR A 222 -19.36 -10.08 46.13
N ASP A 223 -20.50 -9.97 46.79
CA ASP A 223 -21.37 -11.10 47.09
C ASP A 223 -22.37 -11.37 45.94
N MET A 224 -22.07 -12.38 45.13
CA MET A 224 -22.90 -12.81 44.01
C MET A 224 -24.19 -13.51 44.44
N ALA A 225 -24.29 -13.96 45.70
CA ALA A 225 -25.51 -14.58 46.21
C ALA A 225 -26.57 -13.54 46.63
N HIS A 226 -26.20 -12.26 46.73
CA HIS A 226 -27.10 -11.15 47.09
C HIS A 226 -26.93 -9.95 46.13
N PRO A 227 -27.18 -10.09 44.82
CA PRO A 227 -26.93 -9.01 43.86
C PRO A 227 -27.92 -7.83 43.97
N GLU A 228 -29.08 -8.02 44.61
CA GLU A 228 -30.18 -7.05 44.64
C GLU A 228 -29.92 -5.81 45.52
N ALA A 229 -28.82 -5.78 46.28
CA ALA A 229 -28.50 -4.69 47.20
C ALA A 229 -27.56 -3.61 46.63
N GLY A 230 -27.18 -3.71 45.34
CA GLY A 230 -26.32 -2.73 44.67
C GLY A 230 -24.96 -2.57 45.35
N GLU A 231 -24.57 -1.34 45.71
CA GLU A 231 -23.29 -1.09 46.40
C GLU A 231 -23.16 -1.83 47.75
N ALA A 232 -24.27 -2.20 48.38
CA ALA A 232 -24.25 -2.91 49.67
C ALA A 232 -23.76 -4.38 49.54
N SER A 233 -23.62 -4.90 48.32
CA SER A 233 -23.07 -6.24 48.06
C SER A 233 -21.54 -6.26 47.97
N PHE A 234 -20.88 -5.09 48.05
CA PHE A 234 -19.41 -4.98 48.05
C PHE A 234 -18.85 -4.81 49.47
N TYR A 235 -18.03 -5.78 49.87
CA TYR A 235 -17.39 -5.83 51.18
C TYR A 235 -15.93 -5.37 51.05
N ALA A 236 -15.71 -4.10 51.38
CA ALA A 236 -14.39 -3.47 51.35
C ALA A 236 -13.54 -3.87 52.57
N ASN A 237 -12.23 -3.64 52.44
CA ASN A 237 -11.30 -3.74 53.56
C ASN A 237 -11.67 -2.78 54.71
N GLN A 238 -11.78 -3.31 55.93
CA GLN A 238 -12.05 -2.56 57.17
C GLN A 238 -10.77 -2.31 57.99
N GLY A 239 -9.63 -2.82 57.52
CA GLY A 239 -8.31 -2.62 58.12
C GLY A 239 -7.56 -1.40 57.60
N THR A 240 -6.35 -1.15 58.13
CA THR A 240 -5.55 0.05 57.78
C THR A 240 -4.58 -0.13 56.62
N GLY A 241 -4.33 -1.37 56.16
CA GLY A 241 -3.44 -1.66 55.02
C GLY A 241 -4.21 -1.75 53.71
N ASN A 242 -3.54 -1.81 52.56
CA ASN A 242 -4.20 -2.01 51.25
C ASN A 242 -4.00 -3.45 50.75
N PHE A 243 -5.02 -4.07 50.18
CA PHE A 243 -4.84 -5.36 49.49
C PHE A 243 -4.00 -5.16 48.22
N LEU A 244 -3.12 -6.13 47.91
CA LEU A 244 -2.42 -6.19 46.62
C LEU A 244 -3.25 -7.05 45.65
N PHE A 245 -3.37 -6.61 44.39
CA PHE A 245 -4.15 -7.29 43.37
C PHE A 245 -3.70 -6.87 41.95
N VAL A 246 -4.14 -7.63 40.96
CA VAL A 246 -4.13 -7.26 39.53
C VAL A 246 -5.57 -7.33 39.05
N ARG A 247 -6.04 -6.29 38.36
CA ARG A 247 -7.42 -6.22 37.89
C ARG A 247 -7.57 -6.52 36.41
N ASN A 248 -8.73 -7.04 36.05
CA ASN A 248 -9.16 -7.16 34.66
C ASN A 248 -9.77 -5.86 34.15
N GLY A 249 -10.14 -5.87 32.87
CA GLY A 249 -10.80 -4.77 32.20
C GLY A 249 -12.09 -4.35 32.88
N MET A 250 -12.29 -3.04 33.02
CA MET A 250 -13.52 -2.41 33.49
C MET A 250 -14.15 -1.56 32.41
N GLU A 251 -15.46 -1.40 32.51
CA GLU A 251 -16.19 -0.41 31.75
C GLU A 251 -16.39 0.85 32.57
N PHE A 252 -16.03 1.99 31.98
CA PHE A 252 -16.16 3.32 32.55
C PHE A 252 -17.07 4.19 31.70
N PHE A 253 -17.90 4.97 32.37
CA PHE A 253 -18.73 5.99 31.76
C PHE A 253 -18.19 7.39 32.11
N ALA A 254 -18.03 8.27 31.13
CA ALA A 254 -17.50 9.61 31.34
C ALA A 254 -18.31 10.68 30.61
N THR A 255 -18.53 11.81 31.28
CA THR A 255 -19.15 13.02 30.71
C THR A 255 -18.18 14.20 30.87
N PRO A 256 -18.35 15.31 30.12
CA PRO A 256 -17.45 16.46 30.26
C PRO A 256 -17.35 17.02 31.69
N ALA A 257 -18.46 17.05 32.43
CA ALA A 257 -18.53 17.59 33.79
C ALA A 257 -18.46 16.51 34.89
N GLY A 258 -18.65 15.24 34.53
CA GLY A 258 -18.88 14.13 35.46
C GLY A 258 -20.27 14.18 36.09
N ALA A 259 -20.63 13.11 36.80
CA ALA A 259 -21.89 12.99 37.52
C ALA A 259 -21.71 12.16 38.80
N GLY A 260 -22.60 12.36 39.78
CA GLY A 260 -22.68 11.55 41.00
C GLY A 260 -21.35 11.42 41.74
N THR A 261 -20.99 10.17 42.08
CA THR A 261 -19.76 9.82 42.81
C THR A 261 -18.48 9.97 41.97
N LYS A 262 -18.61 10.14 40.64
CA LYS A 262 -17.53 10.24 39.66
C LYS A 262 -16.59 9.03 39.61
N ASP A 263 -17.08 7.85 40.00
CA ASP A 263 -16.32 6.59 39.92
C ASP A 263 -16.39 5.93 38.53
N GLY A 264 -17.28 6.40 37.65
CA GLY A 264 -17.45 5.89 36.29
C GLY A 264 -18.23 4.60 36.20
N SER A 265 -18.90 4.15 37.27
CA SER A 265 -19.69 2.91 37.29
C SER A 265 -20.95 2.94 36.42
N SER A 266 -21.51 4.12 36.18
CA SER A 266 -22.68 4.35 35.33
C SER A 266 -22.69 5.79 34.80
N TRP A 267 -23.66 6.17 33.96
CA TRP A 267 -23.79 7.56 33.53
C TRP A 267 -24.14 8.51 34.68
N THR A 268 -24.95 8.07 35.65
CA THR A 268 -25.29 8.84 36.86
C THR A 268 -24.07 9.05 37.77
N ASN A 269 -23.06 8.18 37.68
CA ASN A 269 -21.81 8.28 38.43
C ASN A 269 -20.58 8.56 37.53
N ALA A 270 -20.80 9.19 36.37
CA ALA A 270 -19.78 9.33 35.34
C ALA A 270 -18.52 10.10 35.77
N VAL A 271 -17.37 9.67 35.25
CA VAL A 271 -16.08 10.36 35.42
C VAL A 271 -16.16 11.76 34.80
N ALA A 272 -15.56 12.75 35.46
CA ALA A 272 -15.43 14.12 34.96
C ALA A 272 -14.24 14.24 34.00
N GLY A 273 -14.51 14.29 32.69
CA GLY A 273 -13.48 14.40 31.68
C GLY A 273 -12.60 13.15 31.56
N LEU A 274 -11.41 13.31 30.96
CA LEU A 274 -10.43 12.22 30.76
C LEU A 274 -9.18 12.35 31.62
N ASP A 275 -8.85 13.55 32.12
CA ASP A 275 -7.67 13.80 32.95
C ASP A 275 -7.56 12.82 34.14
N PRO A 276 -8.65 12.44 34.86
CA PRO A 276 -8.57 11.44 35.93
C PRO A 276 -8.11 10.04 35.49
N LEU A 277 -8.17 9.72 34.20
CA LEU A 277 -7.72 8.46 33.62
C LEU A 277 -6.24 8.50 33.20
N THR A 278 -5.59 9.66 33.26
CA THR A 278 -4.19 9.85 32.81
C THR A 278 -3.13 9.57 33.90
N VAL A 279 -3.54 9.40 35.16
CA VAL A 279 -2.63 9.36 36.32
C VAL A 279 -2.45 7.94 36.85
N GLY A 280 -1.23 7.41 36.89
CA GLY A 280 -0.88 6.20 37.67
C GLY A 280 -1.14 4.83 37.02
N ASN A 281 -0.99 4.69 35.70
CA ASN A 281 -1.25 3.44 34.96
C ASN A 281 -2.64 2.85 35.27
N VAL A 282 -3.67 3.69 35.18
CA VAL A 282 -5.05 3.29 35.48
C VAL A 282 -5.51 2.20 34.51
N PHE A 283 -5.07 2.19 33.25
CA PHE A 283 -5.58 1.25 32.26
C PHE A 283 -5.12 -0.19 32.48
N ALA A 284 -6.07 -1.12 32.52
CA ALA A 284 -5.82 -2.55 32.51
C ALA A 284 -6.34 -3.19 31.21
N PRO A 285 -5.76 -4.34 30.80
CA PRO A 285 -6.28 -5.16 29.72
C PRO A 285 -7.81 -5.36 29.74
N GLY A 286 -8.47 -4.92 28.68
CA GLY A 286 -9.92 -5.04 28.47
C GLY A 286 -10.74 -3.83 28.90
N ASP A 287 -10.10 -2.74 29.35
CA ASP A 287 -10.81 -1.52 29.74
C ASP A 287 -11.59 -0.89 28.57
N LYS A 288 -12.80 -0.42 28.85
CA LYS A 288 -13.69 0.28 27.92
C LYS A 288 -14.09 1.62 28.51
N ILE A 289 -13.92 2.69 27.75
CA ILE A 289 -14.30 4.05 28.16
C ILE A 289 -15.38 4.55 27.21
N ASN A 290 -16.61 4.62 27.71
CA ASN A 290 -17.77 5.14 27.01
C ASN A 290 -17.92 6.64 27.29
N LEU A 291 -17.93 7.44 26.23
CA LEU A 291 -17.96 8.89 26.27
C LEU A 291 -19.30 9.40 25.77
N ALA A 292 -19.99 10.18 26.59
CA ALA A 292 -21.17 10.91 26.16
C ALA A 292 -20.82 11.97 25.11
N VAL A 293 -21.80 12.41 24.33
CA VAL A 293 -21.64 13.59 23.47
C VAL A 293 -21.28 14.82 24.32
N GLY A 294 -20.30 15.60 23.85
CA GLY A 294 -19.74 16.72 24.61
C GLY A 294 -18.28 17.01 24.30
N THR A 295 -17.78 18.14 24.81
CA THR A 295 -16.37 18.54 24.63
C THR A 295 -15.54 18.20 25.87
N TYR A 296 -14.53 17.36 25.68
CA TYR A 296 -13.60 16.90 26.70
C TYR A 296 -12.28 17.67 26.54
N PRO A 297 -11.97 18.62 27.44
CA PRO A 297 -10.70 19.33 27.40
C PRO A 297 -9.56 18.37 27.75
N VAL A 298 -8.50 18.40 26.95
CA VAL A 298 -7.28 17.62 27.16
C VAL A 298 -6.17 18.58 27.59
N THR A 299 -5.75 18.47 28.85
CA THR A 299 -4.62 19.25 29.37
C THR A 299 -3.30 18.49 29.27
N ASN A 300 -3.37 17.16 29.41
CA ASN A 300 -2.27 16.21 29.25
C ASN A 300 -2.71 15.06 28.35
N GLN A 301 -1.80 14.52 27.55
CA GLN A 301 -2.11 13.37 26.69
C GLN A 301 -2.53 12.13 27.50
N LEU A 302 -3.48 11.37 26.95
CA LEU A 302 -3.79 10.04 27.47
C LEU A 302 -2.67 9.07 27.11
N SER A 303 -2.08 8.38 28.08
CA SER A 303 -0.94 7.48 27.85
C SER A 303 -1.31 6.02 28.14
N ILE A 304 -1.23 5.14 27.14
CA ILE A 304 -1.59 3.71 27.21
C ILE A 304 -0.37 2.85 26.83
N VAL A 305 0.32 2.32 27.83
CA VAL A 305 1.59 1.60 27.64
C VAL A 305 1.47 0.19 28.21
N ASP A 306 1.97 -0.80 27.46
CA ASP A 306 2.01 -2.22 27.83
C ASP A 306 0.62 -2.78 28.20
N CYS A 307 -0.41 -2.41 27.43
CA CYS A 307 -1.79 -2.78 27.68
C CYS A 307 -2.39 -3.62 26.54
N THR A 308 -2.77 -4.87 26.80
CA THR A 308 -3.17 -5.81 25.74
C THR A 308 -4.50 -5.50 25.07
N ALA A 309 -5.37 -4.66 25.66
CA ALA A 309 -6.59 -4.14 25.03
C ALA A 309 -7.16 -2.93 25.79
N VAL A 310 -7.45 -1.83 25.10
CA VAL A 310 -8.22 -0.69 25.62
C VAL A 310 -9.12 -0.13 24.51
N GLU A 311 -10.35 0.24 24.86
CA GLU A 311 -11.31 0.82 23.92
C GLU A 311 -11.82 2.18 24.38
N LEU A 312 -11.75 3.19 23.52
CA LEU A 312 -12.41 4.49 23.72
C LEU A 312 -13.54 4.63 22.71
N ARG A 313 -14.76 4.86 23.21
CA ARG A 313 -16.00 4.81 22.42
C ARG A 313 -16.81 6.07 22.67
N GLY A 314 -17.08 6.84 21.63
CA GLY A 314 -17.85 8.10 21.70
C GLY A 314 -19.30 7.96 21.27
N GLY A 315 -19.98 9.10 21.19
CA GLY A 315 -21.31 9.25 20.60
C GLY A 315 -22.48 8.83 21.49
N TYR A 316 -22.27 8.52 22.76
CA TYR A 316 -23.36 8.07 23.65
C TYR A 316 -24.25 9.22 24.13
N ALA A 317 -25.52 8.94 24.38
CA ALA A 317 -26.47 9.91 24.93
C ALA A 317 -26.13 10.33 26.37
N GLY A 318 -25.47 9.44 27.14
CA GLY A 318 -25.04 9.73 28.51
C GLY A 318 -26.13 9.56 29.56
N THR A 319 -27.07 8.63 29.37
CA THR A 319 -28.24 8.42 30.25
C THR A 319 -28.36 6.96 30.68
N ASP A 320 -28.68 6.72 31.95
CA ASP A 320 -28.90 5.37 32.53
C ASP A 320 -30.32 4.81 32.24
N ASP A 321 -30.95 5.21 31.13
CA ASP A 321 -32.26 4.71 30.70
C ASP A 321 -32.19 3.22 30.26
N ALA A 322 -33.28 2.67 29.70
CA ALA A 322 -33.41 1.25 29.33
C ALA A 322 -32.28 0.66 28.44
N ASN A 323 -31.46 1.51 27.81
CA ASN A 323 -30.24 1.10 27.13
C ASN A 323 -29.09 2.10 27.40
N PRO A 324 -28.13 1.80 28.29
CA PRO A 324 -27.01 2.69 28.59
C PRO A 324 -26.03 2.86 27.42
N TYR A 325 -26.16 2.05 26.36
CA TYR A 325 -25.34 2.13 25.15
C TYR A 325 -26.04 2.85 23.99
N ALA A 326 -27.15 3.53 24.25
CA ALA A 326 -27.84 4.32 23.24
C ALA A 326 -26.93 5.45 22.72
N LYS A 327 -26.75 5.51 21.39
CA LYS A 327 -26.07 6.63 20.72
C LYS A 327 -26.99 7.85 20.72
N ALA A 328 -26.43 9.04 20.90
CA ALA A 328 -27.17 10.30 20.88
C ALA A 328 -27.75 10.58 19.48
N VAL A 329 -28.92 11.22 19.42
CA VAL A 329 -29.56 11.62 18.14
C VAL A 329 -28.77 12.72 17.43
N SER A 330 -28.06 13.56 18.19
CA SER A 330 -27.25 14.68 17.68
C SER A 330 -26.12 15.02 18.66
N GLY A 331 -25.10 15.74 18.18
CA GLY A 331 -23.90 16.08 18.93
C GLY A 331 -22.72 15.16 18.61
N GLU A 332 -21.54 15.52 19.10
CA GLU A 332 -20.29 14.80 18.87
C GLU A 332 -19.53 14.64 20.18
N THR A 333 -18.77 13.56 20.33
CA THR A 333 -17.75 13.43 21.37
C THR A 333 -16.46 14.07 20.86
N ARG A 334 -16.09 15.22 21.43
CA ARG A 334 -14.95 16.03 20.97
C ARG A 334 -13.85 16.06 22.03
N LEU A 335 -12.71 15.44 21.76
CA LEU A 335 -11.49 15.60 22.53
C LEU A 335 -10.73 16.81 21.98
N THR A 336 -10.63 17.86 22.80
CA THR A 336 -10.02 19.14 22.38
C THR A 336 -8.86 19.50 23.29
N VAL A 337 -7.67 19.66 22.72
CA VAL A 337 -6.52 20.15 23.49
C VAL A 337 -6.78 21.60 23.91
N VAL A 338 -6.54 21.89 25.21
CA VAL A 338 -6.78 23.22 25.75
C VAL A 338 -5.86 24.24 25.06
N PRO A 339 -6.37 25.41 24.61
CA PRO A 339 -5.56 26.43 23.95
C PRO A 339 -4.30 26.81 24.76
N GLY A 340 -3.16 26.91 24.06
CA GLY A 340 -1.87 27.23 24.66
C GLY A 340 -1.11 26.03 25.26
N LYS A 341 -1.72 24.84 25.35
CA LYS A 341 -1.02 23.60 25.71
C LYS A 341 -0.35 22.99 24.48
N GLN A 342 0.87 22.51 24.65
CA GLN A 342 1.60 21.74 23.64
C GLN A 342 1.48 20.25 23.97
N THR A 343 0.37 19.64 23.59
CA THR A 343 0.12 18.22 23.82
C THR A 343 -0.67 17.62 22.66
N ARG A 344 -0.64 16.29 22.59
CA ARG A 344 -1.52 15.46 21.78
C ARG A 344 -2.69 14.95 22.62
N HIS A 345 -3.64 14.26 21.98
CA HIS A 345 -4.78 13.62 22.67
C HIS A 345 -4.39 12.28 23.27
N LEU A 346 -3.72 11.41 22.52
CA LEU A 346 -3.41 10.04 22.93
C LEU A 346 -2.02 9.60 22.48
N TYR A 347 -1.33 8.88 23.36
CA TYR A 347 -0.10 8.15 23.09
C TYR A 347 -0.28 6.70 23.54
N ALA A 348 0.10 5.75 22.70
CA ALA A 348 0.17 4.36 23.10
C ALA A 348 1.41 3.65 22.57
N SER A 349 1.89 2.67 23.35
CA SER A 349 3.05 1.85 23.01
C SER A 349 2.86 0.42 23.48
N LYS A 350 3.18 -0.57 22.64
CA LYS A 350 3.09 -2.01 22.95
C LYS A 350 1.70 -2.42 23.48
N SER A 351 0.67 -1.87 22.83
CA SER A 351 -0.72 -1.97 23.28
C SER A 351 -1.68 -2.29 22.13
N SER A 352 -2.86 -2.84 22.44
CA SER A 352 -3.98 -2.89 21.50
C SER A 352 -4.99 -1.80 21.83
N VAL A 353 -5.34 -0.95 20.86
CA VAL A 353 -6.20 0.23 21.07
C VAL A 353 -7.30 0.31 20.03
N THR A 354 -8.55 0.44 20.49
CA THR A 354 -9.72 0.73 19.66
C THR A 354 -10.22 2.14 19.93
N LEU A 355 -10.45 2.92 18.87
CA LEU A 355 -11.07 4.24 18.91
C LEU A 355 -12.31 4.23 18.02
N ASP A 356 -13.48 4.55 18.59
CA ASP A 356 -14.75 4.58 17.86
C ASP A 356 -15.53 5.89 18.11
N ASP A 357 -16.02 6.54 17.06
CA ASP A 357 -16.99 7.65 17.14
C ASP A 357 -16.50 8.89 17.94
N ILE A 358 -15.23 9.26 17.74
CA ILE A 358 -14.58 10.38 18.44
C ILE A 358 -14.01 11.41 17.46
N THR A 359 -14.22 12.69 17.77
CA THR A 359 -13.56 13.81 17.12
C THR A 359 -12.34 14.26 17.93
N PHE A 360 -11.17 14.22 17.33
CA PHE A 360 -9.91 14.72 17.88
C PHE A 360 -9.50 16.03 17.21
N THR A 361 -9.42 17.11 17.99
CA THR A 361 -9.11 18.43 17.44
C THR A 361 -8.20 19.29 18.31
N GLY A 362 -7.43 20.17 17.66
CA GLY A 362 -6.56 21.15 18.33
C GLY A 362 -5.25 20.60 18.88
N GLY A 363 -4.89 19.35 18.56
CA GLY A 363 -3.59 18.78 18.92
C GLY A 363 -2.45 19.66 18.43
N ASN A 364 -1.50 20.01 19.32
CA ASN A 364 -0.46 20.99 19.00
C ASN A 364 0.88 20.57 19.58
N LEU A 365 1.87 20.34 18.72
CA LEU A 365 3.25 20.03 19.11
C LEU A 365 4.23 20.98 18.43
N ARG A 366 5.29 21.39 19.15
CA ARG A 366 6.30 22.32 18.62
C ARG A 366 7.76 21.90 18.85
N ALA A 367 7.99 20.80 19.55
CA ALA A 367 9.33 20.33 19.90
C ALA A 367 9.99 19.55 18.75
N SER A 368 11.32 19.54 18.72
CA SER A 368 12.10 18.66 17.84
C SER A 368 11.70 17.19 18.04
N GLY A 369 11.54 16.43 16.96
CA GLY A 369 11.15 15.02 17.02
C GLY A 369 9.67 14.79 17.38
N SER A 370 8.84 15.83 17.31
CA SER A 370 7.39 15.68 17.49
C SER A 370 6.81 14.77 16.40
N VAL A 371 5.97 13.83 16.84
CA VAL A 371 5.21 12.92 15.99
C VAL A 371 3.76 12.90 16.41
N GLY A 372 2.81 12.66 15.50
CA GLY A 372 1.40 12.38 15.84
C GLY A 372 0.76 13.47 16.71
N ALA A 373 0.46 14.65 16.14
CA ALA A 373 -0.06 15.77 16.95
C ALA A 373 -1.42 15.48 17.60
N SER A 374 -2.17 14.51 17.08
CA SER A 374 -3.38 13.99 17.73
C SER A 374 -3.11 12.67 18.44
N VAL A 375 -2.65 11.66 17.69
CA VAL A 375 -2.45 10.31 18.19
C VAL A 375 -1.12 9.73 17.72
N SER A 376 -0.45 8.98 18.60
CA SER A 376 0.81 8.32 18.31
C SER A 376 0.83 6.91 18.85
N PHE A 377 1.12 5.95 17.98
CA PHE A 377 1.12 4.52 18.28
C PHE A 377 2.46 3.89 17.91
N SER A 378 3.07 3.17 18.85
CA SER A 378 4.34 2.45 18.62
C SER A 378 4.21 0.99 19.00
N GLU A 379 4.49 0.08 18.06
CA GLU A 379 4.36 -1.37 18.29
C GLU A 379 2.94 -1.75 18.78
N CYS A 380 1.92 -1.11 18.21
CA CYS A 380 0.53 -1.28 18.61
C CYS A 380 -0.28 -2.05 17.55
N ALA A 381 -1.36 -2.71 18.00
CA ALA A 381 -2.47 -3.10 17.14
C ALA A 381 -3.58 -2.05 17.28
N VAL A 382 -3.92 -1.36 16.21
CA VAL A 382 -4.80 -0.18 16.28
C VAL A 382 -6.03 -0.36 15.39
N LEU A 383 -7.22 -0.14 15.95
CA LEU A 383 -8.48 -0.04 15.22
C LEU A 383 -9.09 1.35 15.43
N ILE A 384 -9.30 2.10 14.35
CA ILE A 384 -9.92 3.42 14.36
C ILE A 384 -11.13 3.38 13.44
N THR A 385 -12.33 3.59 14.00
CA THR A 385 -13.60 3.55 13.27
C THR A 385 -14.40 4.81 13.51
N ASN A 386 -15.04 5.35 12.47
CA ASN A 386 -15.98 6.47 12.61
C ASN A 386 -15.40 7.69 13.36
N CYS A 387 -14.11 7.98 13.20
CA CYS A 387 -13.43 9.07 13.91
C CYS A 387 -13.14 10.26 12.99
N LEU A 388 -13.02 11.45 13.58
CA LEU A 388 -12.62 12.68 12.89
C LEU A 388 -11.32 13.23 13.50
N PHE A 389 -10.26 13.33 12.72
CA PHE A 389 -9.01 13.99 13.12
C PHE A 389 -8.89 15.32 12.38
N THR A 390 -9.08 16.44 13.09
CA THR A 390 -9.16 17.75 12.43
C THR A 390 -8.44 18.89 13.13
N GLY A 391 -7.72 19.71 12.36
CA GLY A 391 -7.05 20.90 12.87
C GLY A 391 -5.91 20.60 13.84
N ASN A 392 -5.22 19.48 13.65
CA ASN A 392 -4.04 19.13 14.44
C ASN A 392 -2.78 19.67 13.75
N THR A 393 -1.82 20.15 14.53
CA THR A 393 -0.66 20.88 13.99
C THR A 393 0.63 20.48 14.69
N ILE A 394 1.63 20.12 13.91
CA ILE A 394 3.03 20.19 14.33
C ILE A 394 3.66 21.38 13.65
N SER A 395 4.21 22.32 14.44
CA SER A 395 4.87 23.51 13.91
C SER A 395 6.23 23.69 14.57
N ASN A 396 7.30 23.62 13.78
CA ASN A 396 8.63 23.99 14.24
C ASN A 396 8.89 25.45 13.89
N ASN A 397 9.00 26.32 14.90
CA ASN A 397 9.39 27.71 14.70
C ASN A 397 10.67 28.05 15.46
N THR A 398 11.46 27.02 15.82
CA THR A 398 12.76 27.19 16.47
C THR A 398 13.83 27.56 15.45
N THR A 399 14.95 28.16 15.86
CA THR A 399 16.09 28.45 14.96
C THR A 399 16.95 27.21 14.66
N ALA A 400 16.54 26.03 15.12
CA ALA A 400 17.36 24.83 15.07
C ALA A 400 17.10 24.03 13.78
N HIS A 401 18.18 23.68 13.08
CA HIS A 401 18.19 22.98 11.79
C HIS A 401 18.22 21.45 11.96
N SER A 402 17.87 20.70 10.91
CA SER A 402 18.00 19.22 10.84
C SER A 402 16.95 18.37 11.60
N TYR A 403 15.66 18.72 11.52
CA TYR A 403 14.58 17.92 12.14
C TYR A 403 13.51 17.47 11.15
N SER A 404 13.13 16.20 11.22
CA SER A 404 12.00 15.65 10.48
C SER A 404 10.76 15.50 11.37
N PHE A 405 9.59 15.80 10.82
CA PHE A 405 8.29 15.72 11.51
C PHE A 405 7.39 14.69 10.84
N TYR A 406 6.65 13.93 11.65
CA TYR A 406 5.95 12.73 11.21
C TYR A 406 4.52 12.68 11.76
N GLY A 407 3.51 12.52 10.90
CA GLY A 407 2.13 12.32 11.35
C GLY A 407 1.50 13.59 11.92
N GLY A 408 1.04 14.50 11.07
CA GLY A 408 0.42 15.75 11.53
C GLY A 408 -0.86 15.54 12.34
N ALA A 409 -1.58 14.43 12.14
CA ALA A 409 -2.57 13.92 13.10
C ALA A 409 -2.18 12.55 13.66
N ILE A 410 -1.97 11.56 12.78
CA ILE A 410 -1.81 10.16 13.16
C ILE A 410 -0.36 9.72 12.88
N TYR A 411 0.27 9.14 13.88
CA TYR A 411 1.57 8.48 13.73
C TYR A 411 1.46 7.02 14.16
N VAL A 412 1.90 6.08 13.32
CA VAL A 412 2.02 4.66 13.65
C VAL A 412 3.38 4.13 13.23
N SER A 413 4.11 3.52 14.15
CA SER A 413 5.38 2.85 13.86
C SER A 413 5.36 1.41 14.37
N LYS A 414 5.60 0.45 13.48
CA LYS A 414 5.50 -1.00 13.73
C LYS A 414 4.08 -1.43 14.18
N GLY A 415 3.75 -2.71 14.04
CA GLY A 415 2.43 -3.24 14.38
C GLY A 415 1.41 -3.11 13.23
N SER A 416 0.14 -2.85 13.56
CA SER A 416 -0.96 -2.82 12.59
C SER A 416 -1.90 -1.63 12.79
N LEU A 417 -2.51 -1.18 11.69
CA LEU A 417 -3.54 -0.14 11.69
C LEU A 417 -4.73 -0.56 10.82
N VAL A 418 -5.92 -0.54 11.39
CA VAL A 418 -7.18 -0.50 10.63
C VAL A 418 -7.79 0.88 10.83
N LEU A 419 -7.94 1.66 9.75
CA LEU A 419 -8.58 2.96 9.76
C LEU A 419 -9.79 2.93 8.83
N SER A 420 -10.98 3.11 9.38
CA SER A 420 -12.19 3.01 8.58
C SER A 420 -13.32 3.96 8.94
N ASP A 421 -14.15 4.25 7.93
CA ASP A 421 -15.34 5.08 8.08
C ASP A 421 -15.02 6.46 8.72
N SER A 422 -13.80 6.96 8.51
CA SER A 422 -13.21 8.08 9.27
C SER A 422 -12.85 9.25 8.36
N VAL A 423 -12.55 10.40 8.98
CA VAL A 423 -12.13 11.61 8.26
C VAL A 423 -10.86 12.17 8.88
N VAL A 424 -9.84 12.41 8.07
CA VAL A 424 -8.56 13.05 8.45
C VAL A 424 -8.46 14.35 7.67
N SER A 425 -8.69 15.48 8.34
CA SER A 425 -8.90 16.76 7.66
C SER A 425 -8.09 17.92 8.24
N ASN A 426 -7.62 18.84 7.39
CA ASN A 426 -7.03 20.12 7.81
C ASN A 426 -5.91 19.98 8.85
N ASN A 427 -5.11 18.91 8.78
CA ASN A 427 -3.97 18.71 9.66
C ASN A 427 -2.70 19.27 9.01
N VAL A 428 -1.83 19.87 9.81
CA VAL A 428 -0.72 20.68 9.33
C VAL A 428 0.61 20.19 9.90
N LEU A 429 1.58 19.97 9.03
CA LEU A 429 3.00 19.92 9.38
C LEU A 429 3.68 21.14 8.79
N TYR A 430 4.34 21.94 9.63
CA TYR A 430 5.00 23.17 9.21
C TYR A 430 6.42 23.25 9.76
N THR A 431 7.41 23.37 8.87
CA THR A 431 8.80 23.66 9.24
C THR A 431 9.43 24.63 8.23
N PRO A 432 9.85 25.84 8.64
CA PRO A 432 10.56 26.78 7.77
C PRO A 432 12.07 26.55 7.72
N ASN A 433 12.59 25.62 8.53
CA ASN A 433 14.02 25.48 8.78
C ASN A 433 14.76 24.65 7.74
N ASP A 434 16.06 24.92 7.64
CA ASP A 434 16.99 24.12 6.83
C ASP A 434 17.12 22.68 7.36
N ASN A 435 17.44 21.76 6.45
CA ASN A 435 17.59 20.32 6.59
C ASN A 435 16.40 19.61 7.28
N SER A 436 15.18 20.16 7.14
CA SER A 436 14.00 19.70 7.87
C SER A 436 12.88 19.25 6.94
N TYR A 437 12.34 18.05 7.16
CA TYR A 437 11.39 17.38 6.28
C TYR A 437 10.04 17.18 6.97
N THR A 438 8.95 17.13 6.20
CA THR A 438 7.64 16.72 6.69
C THR A 438 7.21 15.41 6.05
N PHE A 439 6.62 14.52 6.84
CA PHE A 439 6.11 13.23 6.37
C PHE A 439 4.71 12.97 6.94
N GLY A 440 3.70 12.82 6.08
CA GLY A 440 2.37 12.37 6.53
C GLY A 440 1.61 13.42 7.33
N SER A 441 1.20 14.55 6.74
CA SER A 441 0.45 15.57 7.52
C SER A 441 -0.90 15.06 8.02
N GLY A 442 -1.57 14.20 7.26
CA GLY A 442 -2.68 13.39 7.77
C GLY A 442 -2.16 12.26 8.65
N ALA A 443 -1.53 11.25 8.03
CA ALA A 443 -0.94 10.12 8.74
C ALA A 443 0.43 9.71 8.20
N TYR A 444 1.30 9.28 9.13
CA TYR A 444 2.59 8.67 8.86
C TYR A 444 2.64 7.23 9.38
N LEU A 445 3.03 6.29 8.52
CA LEU A 445 3.02 4.85 8.78
C LEU A 445 4.41 4.24 8.47
N ALA A 446 5.13 3.77 9.50
CA ALA A 446 6.47 3.20 9.37
C ALA A 446 6.50 1.71 9.71
N GLY A 447 6.77 0.86 8.71
CA GLY A 447 6.84 -0.61 8.91
C GLY A 447 5.52 -1.22 9.39
N VAL A 448 4.38 -0.67 8.97
CA VAL A 448 3.04 -1.04 9.44
C VAL A 448 2.35 -1.93 8.41
N THR A 449 1.57 -2.91 8.88
CA THR A 449 0.52 -3.54 8.07
C THR A 449 -0.78 -2.77 8.25
N SER A 450 -1.24 -2.07 7.21
CA SER A 450 -2.37 -1.16 7.29
C SER A 450 -3.51 -1.51 6.34
N THR A 451 -4.73 -1.47 6.84
CA THR A 451 -5.97 -1.51 6.06
C THR A 451 -6.72 -0.20 6.27
N ILE A 452 -6.89 0.58 5.21
CA ILE A 452 -7.58 1.87 5.24
C ILE A 452 -8.78 1.78 4.31
N HIS A 453 -10.01 1.92 4.81
CA HIS A 453 -11.17 1.82 3.93
C HIS A 453 -12.28 2.81 4.27
N ARG A 454 -12.98 3.34 3.25
CA ARG A 454 -14.07 4.32 3.44
C ARG A 454 -13.65 5.53 4.28
N THR A 455 -12.45 6.03 4.02
CA THR A 455 -11.85 7.15 4.77
C THR A 455 -11.60 8.34 3.85
N VAL A 456 -11.83 9.55 4.36
CA VAL A 456 -11.61 10.80 3.62
C VAL A 456 -10.39 11.52 4.18
N PHE A 457 -9.40 11.78 3.33
CA PHE A 457 -8.25 12.63 3.60
C PHE A 457 -8.42 13.96 2.87
N VAL A 458 -8.72 15.04 3.58
CA VAL A 458 -9.07 16.32 2.96
C VAL A 458 -8.33 17.52 3.53
N GLY A 459 -7.69 18.30 2.65
CA GLY A 459 -7.06 19.57 3.03
C GLY A 459 -5.90 19.45 4.03
N ASN A 460 -5.25 18.28 4.12
CA ASN A 460 -4.05 18.14 4.94
C ASN A 460 -2.88 18.84 4.25
N GLU A 461 -2.07 19.55 5.02
CA GLU A 461 -1.01 20.42 4.51
C GLU A 461 0.35 20.08 5.10
N GLY A 462 1.34 19.84 4.24
CA GLY A 462 2.74 19.66 4.62
C GLY A 462 3.59 20.76 4.02
N TYR A 463 4.23 21.57 4.86
CA TYR A 463 5.12 22.64 4.44
C TYR A 463 6.53 22.42 5.00
N ALA A 464 7.50 22.32 4.10
CA ALA A 464 8.92 22.32 4.38
C ALA A 464 9.57 23.49 3.61
N GLY A 465 10.00 24.53 4.33
CA GLY A 465 10.44 25.79 3.72
C GLY A 465 11.72 25.67 2.90
N ILE A 466 12.57 24.68 3.19
CA ILE A 466 13.85 24.48 2.51
C ILE A 466 14.00 23.07 1.90
N TRP A 467 13.30 22.04 2.39
CA TRP A 467 13.45 20.64 1.96
C TRP A 467 12.12 20.00 1.54
N HIS A 468 12.06 18.67 1.42
CA HIS A 468 10.90 17.98 0.86
C HIS A 468 9.72 17.89 1.84
N ALA A 469 8.52 18.02 1.30
CA ALA A 469 7.27 17.71 1.98
C ALA A 469 6.64 16.45 1.38
N ASN A 470 6.70 15.33 2.11
CA ASN A 470 6.34 14.01 1.63
C ASN A 470 4.98 13.56 2.20
N GLY A 471 4.04 13.18 1.34
CA GLY A 471 2.79 12.58 1.79
C GLY A 471 1.93 13.53 2.63
N ALA A 472 1.32 14.57 2.02
CA ALA A 472 0.50 15.48 2.81
C ALA A 472 -0.71 14.77 3.45
N ALA A 473 -1.38 13.86 2.73
CA ALA A 473 -2.38 12.97 3.34
C ALA A 473 -1.73 11.74 4.00
N LEU A 474 -1.09 10.87 3.22
CA LEU A 474 -0.50 9.62 3.69
C LEU A 474 0.96 9.48 3.28
N CYS A 475 1.80 9.13 4.25
CA CYS A 475 3.19 8.77 3.99
C CYS A 475 3.53 7.39 4.58
N PHE A 476 4.03 6.50 3.73
CA PHE A 476 4.59 5.21 4.11
C PHE A 476 6.10 5.26 3.94
N ASN A 477 6.84 5.16 5.05
CA ASN A 477 8.28 5.27 5.03
C ASN A 477 8.89 4.63 6.29
N ASP A 478 9.93 3.81 6.15
CA ASP A 478 10.65 3.17 7.28
C ASP A 478 12.08 3.72 7.47
N THR A 479 12.42 4.84 6.84
CA THR A 479 13.78 5.43 6.88
C THR A 479 14.28 5.78 8.29
N GLN A 480 13.40 5.91 9.28
CA GLN A 480 13.79 6.22 10.66
C GLN A 480 14.44 5.04 11.40
N ASN A 481 14.14 3.79 11.03
CA ASN A 481 14.55 2.63 11.83
C ASN A 481 15.88 1.99 11.42
N GLY A 482 16.47 2.41 10.29
CA GLY A 482 17.69 1.78 9.75
C GLY A 482 17.56 0.29 9.41
N SER A 483 16.39 -0.31 9.66
CA SER A 483 16.09 -1.72 9.46
C SER A 483 15.71 -1.97 8.00
N THR A 484 16.27 -3.02 7.42
CA THR A 484 15.95 -3.52 6.08
C THR A 484 15.05 -4.76 6.14
N ALA A 485 14.52 -5.13 7.31
CA ALA A 485 13.86 -6.43 7.51
C ALA A 485 12.37 -6.43 7.09
N ASP A 486 11.55 -5.48 7.55
CA ASP A 486 10.08 -5.57 7.41
C ASP A 486 9.47 -4.36 6.66
N GLY A 487 9.37 -4.44 5.33
CA GLY A 487 8.71 -3.42 4.52
C GLY A 487 7.20 -3.43 4.76
N GLY A 488 6.59 -2.27 5.04
CA GLY A 488 5.16 -2.15 5.29
C GLY A 488 4.28 -2.66 4.14
N ARG A 489 3.01 -2.97 4.47
CA ARG A 489 1.99 -3.42 3.51
C ARG A 489 0.74 -2.58 3.70
N ALA A 490 0.15 -2.09 2.61
CA ALA A 490 -1.08 -1.31 2.67
C ALA A 490 -2.15 -1.83 1.72
N ILE A 491 -3.39 -1.89 2.23
CA ILE A 491 -4.63 -2.02 1.46
C ILE A 491 -5.44 -0.75 1.70
N ILE A 492 -5.76 -0.01 0.63
CA ILE A 492 -6.50 1.25 0.69
C ILE A 492 -7.71 1.15 -0.25
N GLU A 493 -8.93 1.19 0.29
CA GLU A 493 -10.14 0.90 -0.49
C GLU A 493 -11.24 1.93 -0.28
N ASN A 494 -11.94 2.35 -1.33
CA ASN A 494 -13.07 3.26 -1.22
C ASN A 494 -12.75 4.57 -0.46
N CYS A 495 -11.55 5.13 -0.66
CA CYS A 495 -11.09 6.34 0.03
C CYS A 495 -11.06 7.56 -0.88
N ASP A 496 -11.27 8.74 -0.30
CA ASP A 496 -11.22 10.02 -1.01
C ASP A 496 -10.04 10.86 -0.52
N PHE A 497 -9.13 11.23 -1.42
CA PHE A 497 -8.00 12.13 -1.21
C PHE A 497 -8.29 13.45 -1.91
N LEU A 498 -8.68 14.45 -1.13
CA LEU A 498 -9.24 15.70 -1.64
C LEU A 498 -8.40 16.90 -1.22
N ASN A 499 -7.90 17.67 -2.18
CA ASN A 499 -7.27 18.97 -1.94
C ASN A 499 -6.09 18.98 -0.95
N ASN A 500 -5.41 17.85 -0.74
CA ASN A 500 -4.23 17.79 0.12
C ASN A 500 -3.06 18.52 -0.56
N PHE A 501 -2.22 19.18 0.25
CA PHE A 501 -1.21 20.09 -0.25
C PHE A 501 0.17 19.82 0.35
N GLY A 502 1.14 19.49 -0.49
CA GLY A 502 2.55 19.36 -0.11
C GLY A 502 3.39 20.45 -0.73
N TRP A 503 4.19 21.16 0.06
CA TRP A 503 5.09 22.20 -0.43
C TRP A 503 6.49 22.03 0.15
N GLY A 504 7.46 21.71 -0.71
CA GLY A 504 8.89 21.85 -0.44
C GLY A 504 9.46 23.10 -1.10
N GLY A 505 10.08 24.01 -0.35
CA GLY A 505 10.59 25.31 -0.85
C GLY A 505 12.12 25.45 -0.77
N GLY A 506 12.66 26.62 -1.14
CA GLY A 506 14.00 27.09 -0.74
C GLY A 506 15.22 26.68 -1.60
N HIS A 507 15.21 25.51 -2.25
CA HIS A 507 16.31 25.09 -3.15
C HIS A 507 15.83 24.44 -4.45
N ALA A 508 16.68 24.51 -5.49
CA ALA A 508 16.39 24.05 -6.85
C ALA A 508 16.06 22.54 -7.01
N ARG A 509 16.19 21.73 -5.95
CA ARG A 509 15.97 20.27 -5.97
C ARG A 509 14.83 19.77 -5.08
N ASN A 510 14.23 20.63 -4.25
CA ASN A 510 13.36 20.19 -3.16
C ASN A 510 11.88 20.36 -3.48
N ALA A 511 11.08 19.32 -3.25
CA ALA A 511 9.74 19.17 -3.81
C ALA A 511 8.67 18.80 -2.76
N GLY A 512 7.42 19.16 -3.04
CA GLY A 512 6.27 18.44 -2.51
C GLY A 512 6.15 17.10 -3.25
N ASP A 513 6.13 15.99 -2.52
CA ASP A 513 6.14 14.65 -3.06
C ASP A 513 4.94 13.86 -2.54
N GLY A 514 4.17 13.25 -3.45
CA GLY A 514 3.06 12.37 -3.11
C GLY A 514 2.03 13.02 -2.20
N SER A 515 1.55 14.23 -2.54
CA SER A 515 0.60 15.00 -1.71
C SER A 515 -0.60 14.18 -1.22
N ALA A 516 -1.09 13.22 -2.00
CA ALA A 516 -2.02 12.21 -1.52
C ALA A 516 -1.30 11.01 -0.88
N ILE A 517 -0.46 10.32 -1.66
CA ILE A 517 0.29 9.15 -1.18
C ILE A 517 1.76 9.27 -1.55
N CYS A 518 2.62 9.25 -0.54
CA CYS A 518 4.06 9.02 -0.71
C CYS A 518 4.43 7.66 -0.11
N ALA A 519 4.88 6.73 -0.94
CA ALA A 519 5.22 5.37 -0.53
C ALA A 519 6.69 5.06 -0.84
N THR A 520 7.45 4.66 0.17
CA THR A 520 8.88 4.38 0.05
C THR A 520 9.24 3.04 0.70
N ASP A 521 9.96 2.19 -0.04
CA ASP A 521 10.48 0.89 0.41
C ASP A 521 9.40 -0.04 1.01
N MET A 522 8.16 0.03 0.50
CA MET A 522 7.09 -0.89 0.90
C MET A 522 7.25 -2.25 0.24
N THR A 523 6.61 -3.27 0.82
CA THR A 523 6.46 -4.57 0.15
C THR A 523 5.33 -4.51 -0.88
N THR A 524 4.14 -4.09 -0.46
CA THR A 524 2.95 -3.96 -1.33
C THR A 524 2.13 -2.73 -0.98
N LEU A 525 1.63 -2.05 -2.00
CA LEU A 525 0.64 -0.98 -1.90
C LEU A 525 -0.53 -1.32 -2.83
N ASN A 526 -1.66 -1.75 -2.28
CA ASN A 526 -2.87 -2.04 -3.05
C ASN A 526 -3.90 -0.95 -2.79
N VAL A 527 -4.31 -0.25 -3.84
CA VAL A 527 -5.27 0.87 -3.79
C VAL A 527 -6.43 0.56 -4.73
N SER A 528 -7.66 0.53 -4.22
CA SER A 528 -8.85 0.22 -5.02
C SER A 528 -10.00 1.17 -4.77
N ASP A 529 -10.79 1.47 -5.80
CA ASP A 529 -12.02 2.26 -5.68
C ASP A 529 -11.83 3.66 -5.04
N CYS A 530 -10.64 4.25 -5.20
CA CYS A 530 -10.26 5.51 -4.55
C CYS A 530 -10.32 6.71 -5.50
N ARG A 531 -10.51 7.91 -4.94
CA ARG A 531 -10.51 9.17 -5.70
C ARG A 531 -9.42 10.10 -5.20
N PHE A 532 -8.70 10.72 -6.12
CA PHE A 532 -7.61 11.65 -5.91
C PHE A 532 -7.94 12.93 -6.67
N ILE A 533 -8.52 13.92 -5.98
CA ILE A 533 -9.08 15.10 -6.63
C ILE A 533 -8.48 16.38 -6.05
N GLY A 534 -7.93 17.24 -6.91
CA GLY A 534 -7.45 18.57 -6.51
C GLY A 534 -6.22 18.58 -5.59
N ASN A 535 -5.53 17.45 -5.43
CA ASN A 535 -4.31 17.38 -4.63
C ASN A 535 -3.18 18.11 -5.34
N ARG A 536 -2.32 18.75 -4.55
CA ARG A 536 -1.33 19.72 -5.05
C ARG A 536 0.02 19.45 -4.43
N ALA A 537 1.04 19.39 -5.26
CA ALA A 537 2.43 19.42 -4.84
C ALA A 537 3.13 20.63 -5.46
N CYS A 538 3.97 21.33 -4.69
CA CYS A 538 4.76 22.47 -5.15
C CYS A 538 6.21 22.40 -4.68
N GLY A 539 7.12 22.97 -5.45
CA GLY A 539 8.55 23.05 -5.11
C GLY A 539 9.44 23.11 -6.34
N ALA A 540 10.60 22.46 -6.34
CA ALA A 540 11.41 22.19 -7.52
C ALA A 540 10.63 21.37 -8.58
N GLU A 541 11.27 20.90 -9.65
CA GLU A 541 10.61 20.06 -10.66
C GLU A 541 10.07 18.77 -10.03
N THR A 542 8.81 18.84 -9.59
CA THR A 542 8.13 17.83 -8.80
C THR A 542 7.62 16.74 -9.73
N ILE A 543 8.03 15.50 -9.49
CA ILE A 543 7.49 14.34 -10.22
C ILE A 543 7.04 13.31 -9.18
N GLY A 544 5.82 12.80 -9.35
CA GLY A 544 5.09 12.08 -8.33
C GLY A 544 4.33 13.03 -7.39
N GLY A 545 3.76 14.11 -7.93
CA GLY A 545 3.12 15.15 -7.13
C GLY A 545 1.87 14.69 -6.36
N VAL A 546 0.99 13.88 -6.97
CA VAL A 546 -0.17 13.29 -6.26
C VAL A 546 0.21 11.95 -5.62
N VAL A 547 0.92 11.11 -6.37
CA VAL A 547 1.38 9.79 -5.93
C VAL A 547 2.84 9.63 -6.28
N ARG A 548 3.64 9.28 -5.27
CA ARG A 548 5.06 8.92 -5.44
C ARG A 548 5.31 7.53 -4.89
N VAL A 549 5.79 6.64 -5.75
CA VAL A 549 6.28 5.31 -5.40
C VAL A 549 7.79 5.30 -5.58
N LEU A 550 8.53 4.94 -4.52
CA LEU A 550 9.99 4.98 -4.53
C LEU A 550 10.58 3.75 -3.86
N VAL A 551 11.62 3.19 -4.49
CA VAL A 551 12.52 2.23 -3.87
C VAL A 551 13.87 2.88 -3.68
N ILE A 552 14.41 2.81 -2.47
CA ILE A 552 15.76 3.28 -2.15
C ILE A 552 16.64 2.10 -1.74
N LYS A 553 16.11 1.23 -0.87
CA LYS A 553 16.87 0.12 -0.28
C LYS A 553 16.29 -1.25 -0.60
N ARG A 554 14.97 -1.36 -0.83
CA ARG A 554 14.27 -2.64 -0.97
C ARG A 554 13.75 -2.86 -2.40
N ALA A 555 14.51 -3.58 -3.22
CA ALA A 555 14.07 -3.99 -4.55
C ALA A 555 12.76 -4.81 -4.48
N GLY A 556 11.88 -4.63 -5.46
CA GLY A 556 10.66 -5.44 -5.63
C GLY A 556 9.38 -4.93 -4.97
N MET A 557 9.27 -3.62 -4.67
CA MET A 557 7.98 -3.03 -4.28
C MET A 557 6.94 -3.21 -5.38
N VAL A 558 5.74 -3.69 -5.04
CA VAL A 558 4.62 -3.80 -5.97
C VAL A 558 3.49 -2.86 -5.56
N SER A 559 3.12 -1.95 -6.45
CA SER A 559 2.03 -1.00 -6.26
C SER A 559 0.92 -1.28 -7.28
N ARG A 560 -0.32 -1.43 -6.81
CA ARG A 560 -1.50 -1.69 -7.65
C ARG A 560 -2.57 -0.64 -7.41
N PHE A 561 -3.08 -0.05 -8.48
CA PHE A 561 -4.21 0.87 -8.47
C PHE A 561 -5.33 0.27 -9.33
N THR A 562 -6.49 0.04 -8.73
CA THR A 562 -7.65 -0.55 -9.43
C THR A 562 -8.87 0.34 -9.27
N ARG A 563 -9.58 0.67 -10.36
CA ARG A 563 -10.78 1.53 -10.29
C ARG A 563 -10.53 2.84 -9.54
N CYS A 564 -9.38 3.48 -9.79
CA CYS A 564 -9.00 4.73 -9.15
C CYS A 564 -9.17 5.92 -10.09
N VAL A 565 -9.58 7.06 -9.53
CA VAL A 565 -9.80 8.31 -10.28
C VAL A 565 -8.81 9.37 -9.82
N PHE A 566 -7.98 9.85 -10.74
CA PHE A 566 -7.05 10.97 -10.54
C PHE A 566 -7.53 12.14 -11.39
N LYS A 567 -8.09 13.17 -10.75
CA LYS A 567 -8.71 14.28 -11.47
C LYS A 567 -8.26 15.63 -10.96
N ASN A 568 -7.89 16.54 -11.87
CA ASN A 568 -7.55 17.93 -11.58
C ASN A 568 -6.45 18.08 -10.51
N ASN A 569 -5.52 17.12 -10.44
CA ASN A 569 -4.39 17.22 -9.52
C ASN A 569 -3.32 18.14 -10.11
N GLY A 570 -2.59 18.82 -9.23
CA GLY A 570 -1.58 19.80 -9.61
C GLY A 570 -2.14 21.18 -9.96
N PHE A 571 -3.44 21.33 -10.26
CA PHE A 571 -4.03 22.62 -10.66
C PHE A 571 -3.84 23.71 -9.59
N PHE A 572 -3.14 24.80 -9.96
CA PHE A 572 -2.83 25.92 -9.07
C PHE A 572 -2.95 27.27 -9.80
N PRO A 573 -4.18 27.80 -9.99
CA PRO A 573 -4.44 28.92 -10.91
C PRO A 573 -3.86 30.26 -10.44
N ASN A 574 -3.60 30.42 -9.14
CA ASN A 574 -3.22 31.69 -8.52
C ASN A 574 -1.73 31.78 -8.11
N ARG A 575 -0.88 30.84 -8.54
CA ARG A 575 0.57 30.89 -8.28
C ARG A 575 1.36 30.42 -9.49
N THR A 576 2.43 31.14 -9.80
CA THR A 576 3.40 30.83 -10.87
C THR A 576 4.53 29.91 -10.36
N THR A 577 4.26 29.10 -9.35
CA THR A 577 5.25 28.21 -8.73
C THR A 577 5.24 26.85 -9.42
N LYS A 578 6.42 26.26 -9.62
CA LYS A 578 6.57 24.89 -10.10
C LYS A 578 5.73 23.93 -9.23
N ASN A 579 4.89 23.13 -9.88
CA ASN A 579 3.89 22.27 -9.26
C ASN A 579 3.69 20.99 -10.09
N SER A 580 3.11 19.97 -9.47
CA SER A 580 2.79 18.71 -10.15
C SER A 580 1.59 18.00 -9.56
N GLY A 581 0.78 17.42 -10.46
CA GLY A 581 -0.26 16.45 -10.16
C GLY A 581 0.10 15.03 -10.57
N SER A 582 1.35 14.74 -10.88
CA SER A 582 1.73 13.48 -11.54
C SER A 582 1.77 12.26 -10.61
N ILE A 583 1.63 11.09 -11.21
CA ILE A 583 1.89 9.78 -10.62
C ILE A 583 3.30 9.37 -11.06
N SER A 584 4.16 8.92 -10.14
CA SER A 584 5.52 8.49 -10.48
C SER A 584 5.92 7.17 -9.87
N LEU A 585 6.60 6.36 -10.69
CA LEU A 585 7.33 5.16 -10.30
C LEU A 585 8.84 5.43 -10.36
N GLY A 586 9.48 5.41 -9.19
CA GLY A 586 10.92 5.55 -9.05
C GLY A 586 11.70 4.25 -9.30
N ASP A 587 11.10 3.09 -9.03
CA ASP A 587 11.58 1.71 -9.29
C ASP A 587 10.47 0.72 -8.84
N GLY A 588 10.60 -0.57 -9.13
CA GLY A 588 9.66 -1.63 -8.73
C GLY A 588 8.57 -1.90 -9.78
N THR A 589 7.37 -2.24 -9.34
CA THR A 589 6.22 -2.53 -10.22
C THR A 589 5.04 -1.60 -9.93
N LEU A 590 4.46 -1.02 -10.97
CA LEU A 590 3.19 -0.28 -10.93
C LEU A 590 2.15 -0.93 -11.84
N GLU A 591 1.05 -1.41 -11.29
CA GLU A 591 -0.06 -1.94 -12.07
C GLU A 591 -1.26 -1.00 -11.92
N MET A 592 -1.79 -0.49 -13.04
CA MET A 592 -3.00 0.32 -13.05
C MET A 592 -4.08 -0.38 -13.88
N VAL A 593 -5.24 -0.61 -13.28
CA VAL A 593 -6.37 -1.32 -13.90
C VAL A 593 -7.62 -0.48 -13.75
N ASN A 594 -8.36 -0.20 -14.83
CA ASN A 594 -9.59 0.59 -14.77
C ASN A 594 -9.39 1.98 -14.12
N CYS A 595 -8.26 2.65 -14.39
CA CYS A 595 -7.95 3.95 -13.78
C CYS A 595 -8.20 5.13 -14.73
N LEU A 596 -8.79 6.20 -14.21
CA LEU A 596 -8.95 7.48 -14.91
C LEU A 596 -7.86 8.45 -14.43
N VAL A 597 -7.10 9.03 -15.35
CA VAL A 597 -6.11 10.09 -15.08
C VAL A 597 -6.42 11.28 -16.00
N ALA A 598 -7.04 12.32 -15.43
CA ALA A 598 -7.52 13.46 -16.19
C ALA A 598 -7.29 14.81 -15.54
N GLY A 599 -7.14 15.86 -16.36
CA GLY A 599 -6.97 17.22 -15.87
C GLY A 599 -5.67 17.44 -15.09
N ILE A 600 -4.65 16.61 -15.28
CA ILE A 600 -3.37 16.77 -14.59
C ILE A 600 -2.68 18.05 -15.09
N ASP A 601 -2.33 18.91 -14.14
CA ASP A 601 -1.62 20.16 -14.38
C ASP A 601 -0.20 20.08 -13.79
N LEU A 602 0.77 20.56 -14.55
CA LEU A 602 2.18 20.59 -14.17
C LEU A 602 2.83 21.84 -14.77
N GLN A 603 3.31 22.74 -13.91
CA GLN A 603 4.18 23.84 -14.29
C GLN A 603 5.62 23.46 -13.98
N SER A 604 6.43 23.36 -15.03
CA SER A 604 7.87 23.12 -14.97
C SER A 604 8.60 24.11 -15.88
N SER A 605 9.93 24.16 -15.78
CA SER A 605 10.77 24.98 -16.67
C SER A 605 10.74 24.50 -18.12
N ALA A 606 10.48 23.22 -18.35
CA ALA A 606 10.52 22.59 -19.67
C ALA A 606 9.43 21.53 -19.82
N ASP A 607 8.87 21.44 -21.02
CA ASP A 607 7.78 20.51 -21.37
C ASP A 607 8.18 19.05 -21.20
N SER A 608 9.48 18.73 -21.29
CA SER A 608 10.03 17.39 -21.05
C SER A 608 9.76 16.83 -19.65
N PHE A 609 9.50 17.69 -18.66
CA PHE A 609 9.16 17.29 -17.28
C PHE A 609 7.65 17.25 -17.01
N LYS A 610 6.82 17.70 -17.95
CA LYS A 610 5.36 17.70 -17.82
C LYS A 610 4.81 16.34 -18.23
N ARG A 611 4.59 15.46 -17.25
CA ARG A 611 4.15 14.06 -17.44
C ARG A 611 3.02 13.74 -16.46
N ALA A 612 1.91 13.16 -16.91
CA ALA A 612 0.83 12.74 -16.01
C ALA A 612 1.22 11.45 -15.27
N ILE A 613 1.80 10.48 -16.00
CA ILE A 613 2.40 9.26 -15.45
C ILE A 613 3.89 9.23 -15.83
N ASP A 614 4.79 9.14 -14.85
CA ASP A 614 6.25 9.13 -15.03
C ASP A 614 6.89 7.83 -14.51
N ILE A 615 7.37 6.99 -15.43
CA ILE A 615 8.04 5.73 -15.12
C ILE A 615 9.55 5.90 -15.30
N ARG A 616 10.27 6.06 -14.19
CA ARG A 616 11.72 6.33 -14.20
C ARG A 616 12.58 5.08 -14.20
N LYS A 617 12.13 4.06 -13.47
CA LYS A 617 12.75 2.75 -13.40
C LYS A 617 11.69 1.72 -13.04
N GLY A 618 11.93 0.46 -13.39
CA GLY A 618 11.03 -0.64 -13.10
C GLY A 618 9.94 -0.78 -14.16
N THR A 619 8.91 -1.54 -13.85
CA THR A 619 7.89 -1.95 -14.81
C THR A 619 6.54 -1.37 -14.46
N ALA A 620 5.83 -0.82 -15.45
CA ALA A 620 4.42 -0.47 -15.30
C ALA A 620 3.53 -1.20 -16.31
N THR A 621 2.34 -1.60 -15.87
CA THR A 621 1.28 -2.12 -16.73
C THR A 621 0.05 -1.23 -16.59
N LEU A 622 -0.50 -0.79 -17.73
CA LEU A 622 -1.70 0.03 -17.80
C LEU A 622 -2.78 -0.76 -18.56
N SER A 623 -3.79 -1.25 -17.84
CA SER A 623 -4.86 -2.06 -18.41
C SER A 623 -6.20 -1.35 -18.24
N ASN A 624 -6.93 -1.18 -19.34
CA ASN A 624 -8.24 -0.52 -19.32
C ASN A 624 -8.18 0.84 -18.64
N CYS A 625 -7.20 1.70 -18.96
CA CYS A 625 -7.06 3.01 -18.33
C CYS A 625 -7.49 4.12 -19.30
N THR A 626 -7.96 5.25 -18.79
CA THR A 626 -8.20 6.46 -19.59
C THR A 626 -7.30 7.57 -19.08
N ILE A 627 -6.35 8.01 -19.91
CA ILE A 627 -5.40 9.09 -19.63
C ILE A 627 -5.66 10.23 -20.62
N THR A 628 -6.35 11.27 -20.17
CA THR A 628 -6.90 12.30 -21.07
C THR A 628 -6.94 13.69 -20.46
N ASP A 629 -7.08 14.73 -21.29
CA ASP A 629 -7.29 16.11 -20.86
C ASP A 629 -6.19 16.61 -19.89
N ASN A 630 -4.97 16.11 -20.08
CA ASN A 630 -3.82 16.51 -19.26
C ASN A 630 -3.04 17.62 -19.98
N LYS A 631 -2.52 18.59 -19.22
CA LYS A 631 -1.63 19.65 -19.74
C LYS A 631 -0.19 19.19 -19.94
N THR A 632 -0.01 17.88 -20.01
CA THR A 632 1.27 17.16 -19.94
C THR A 632 1.34 16.13 -21.06
N TRP A 633 2.44 15.40 -21.14
CA TRP A 633 2.43 14.08 -21.77
C TRP A 633 1.53 13.13 -20.99
N GLY A 634 0.83 12.22 -21.66
CA GLY A 634 -0.01 11.21 -21.02
C GLY A 634 0.83 10.23 -20.19
N VAL A 635 1.68 9.45 -20.87
CA VAL A 635 2.56 8.47 -20.24
C VAL A 635 3.99 8.69 -20.70
N TYR A 636 4.93 8.76 -19.77
CA TYR A 636 6.35 8.77 -20.05
C TYR A 636 7.03 7.57 -19.43
N ARG A 637 7.92 6.94 -20.20
CA ARG A 637 8.83 5.90 -19.73
C ARG A 637 10.28 6.23 -20.04
N ASP A 638 11.14 6.01 -19.05
CA ASP A 638 12.58 6.06 -19.19
C ASP A 638 13.10 4.87 -20.02
N PRO A 639 13.59 5.02 -21.28
CA PRO A 639 14.10 3.95 -22.13
C PRO A 639 15.31 3.18 -21.62
N VAL A 640 16.05 3.68 -20.62
CA VAL A 640 17.21 2.94 -20.11
C VAL A 640 16.80 2.01 -18.96
N TYR A 641 15.90 2.50 -18.09
CA TYR A 641 15.64 1.86 -16.81
C TYR A 641 14.17 1.46 -16.58
N GLY A 642 13.25 2.04 -17.34
CA GLY A 642 11.82 1.80 -17.24
C GLY A 642 11.31 0.81 -18.29
N ARG A 643 10.10 0.29 -18.05
CA ARG A 643 9.35 -0.57 -18.97
C ARG A 643 7.86 -0.30 -18.81
N VAL A 644 7.13 -0.13 -19.92
CA VAL A 644 5.67 0.12 -19.90
C VAL A 644 4.96 -0.71 -20.95
N ASP A 645 3.96 -1.49 -20.51
CA ASP A 645 3.01 -2.20 -21.37
C ASP A 645 1.59 -1.63 -21.19
N ILE A 646 0.87 -1.43 -22.29
CA ILE A 646 -0.48 -0.85 -22.32
C ILE A 646 -1.46 -1.80 -23.02
N VAL A 647 -2.67 -1.97 -22.47
CA VAL A 647 -3.74 -2.74 -23.09
C VAL A 647 -5.11 -2.14 -22.83
N GLY A 648 -6.02 -2.17 -23.81
CA GLY A 648 -7.42 -1.80 -23.61
C GLY A 648 -7.63 -0.34 -23.20
N SER A 649 -6.67 0.55 -23.46
CA SER A 649 -6.61 1.88 -22.82
C SER A 649 -6.85 3.03 -23.80
N ILE A 650 -7.33 4.16 -23.29
CA ILE A 650 -7.51 5.41 -24.04
C ILE A 650 -6.42 6.39 -23.57
N ILE A 651 -5.52 6.80 -24.46
CA ILE A 651 -4.55 7.88 -24.20
C ILE A 651 -4.70 8.94 -25.28
N TYR A 652 -5.42 10.01 -24.97
CA TYR A 652 -5.89 10.99 -25.96
C TYR A 652 -6.08 12.38 -25.36
N SER A 653 -5.97 13.44 -26.16
CA SER A 653 -6.18 14.84 -25.73
C SER A 653 -5.22 15.26 -24.63
N ASN A 654 -3.96 14.82 -24.71
CA ASN A 654 -2.91 15.24 -23.80
C ASN A 654 -2.08 16.32 -24.49
N THR A 655 -1.96 17.51 -23.90
CA THR A 655 -1.51 18.73 -24.60
C THR A 655 -0.12 18.61 -25.23
N LEU A 656 0.78 17.83 -24.63
CA LEU A 656 2.14 17.63 -25.16
C LEU A 656 2.30 16.35 -26.00
N GLY A 657 1.30 15.47 -25.97
CA GLY A 657 1.31 14.19 -26.65
C GLY A 657 0.91 13.01 -25.75
N SER A 658 0.54 11.89 -26.37
CA SER A 658 0.03 10.73 -25.64
C SER A 658 1.13 9.88 -25.01
N LEU A 659 2.10 9.40 -25.80
CA LEU A 659 3.11 8.43 -25.34
C LEU A 659 4.56 8.93 -25.55
N SER A 660 5.28 8.98 -24.45
CA SER A 660 6.73 9.09 -24.24
C SER A 660 7.44 7.74 -24.06
N ASN A 661 8.17 7.19 -25.04
CA ASN A 661 9.04 6.06 -24.74
C ASN A 661 8.40 4.69 -25.05
N VAL A 662 7.19 4.43 -24.52
CA VAL A 662 6.46 3.15 -24.27
C VAL A 662 6.78 1.89 -25.10
N ASP A 663 6.81 0.72 -24.45
CA ASP A 663 7.32 -0.55 -25.04
C ASP A 663 6.29 -1.19 -25.96
N THR A 664 5.08 -1.39 -25.45
CA THR A 664 4.00 -2.08 -26.16
C THR A 664 2.64 -1.44 -25.85
N ALA A 665 1.75 -1.46 -26.83
CA ALA A 665 0.34 -1.18 -26.65
C ALA A 665 -0.49 -2.12 -27.54
N THR A 666 -1.60 -2.64 -27.03
CA THR A 666 -2.59 -3.40 -27.82
C THR A 666 -4.02 -3.00 -27.45
N TYR A 667 -4.96 -3.17 -28.38
CA TYR A 667 -6.37 -2.86 -28.21
C TYR A 667 -6.63 -1.47 -27.60
N SER A 668 -5.85 -0.47 -27.99
CA SER A 668 -5.85 0.85 -27.34
C SER A 668 -6.13 1.99 -28.33
N CYS A 669 -6.81 3.03 -27.85
CA CYS A 669 -7.07 4.27 -28.58
C CYS A 669 -6.00 5.30 -28.21
N ILE A 670 -5.08 5.59 -29.14
CA ILE A 670 -3.91 6.43 -28.91
C ILE A 670 -3.85 7.54 -29.95
N GLU A 671 -3.89 8.79 -29.49
CA GLU A 671 -3.72 9.97 -30.35
C GLU A 671 -2.37 9.94 -31.09
N GLY A 672 -2.38 10.16 -32.40
CA GLY A 672 -1.21 10.02 -33.26
C GLY A 672 -0.90 8.59 -33.71
N GLY A 673 -1.57 7.58 -33.15
CA GLY A 673 -1.37 6.17 -33.47
C GLY A 673 -0.20 5.51 -32.75
N PHE A 674 -0.24 4.18 -32.63
CA PHE A 674 0.84 3.36 -32.09
C PHE A 674 0.73 1.93 -32.66
N GLY A 675 1.84 1.33 -33.09
CA GLY A 675 1.85 -0.01 -33.65
C GLY A 675 1.48 -1.09 -32.63
N GLY A 676 0.70 -2.09 -33.04
CA GLY A 676 0.26 -3.20 -32.18
C GLY A 676 -1.19 -3.61 -32.47
N ASP A 677 -1.51 -4.85 -32.14
CA ASP A 677 -2.80 -5.45 -32.47
C ASP A 677 -3.96 -4.66 -31.87
N GLY A 678 -4.99 -4.39 -32.68
CA GLY A 678 -6.22 -3.72 -32.24
C GLY A 678 -6.08 -2.24 -31.86
N ASN A 679 -4.91 -1.61 -32.06
CA ASN A 679 -4.76 -0.18 -31.80
C ASN A 679 -5.39 0.69 -32.90
N PHE A 680 -5.88 1.87 -32.51
CA PHE A 680 -6.45 2.86 -33.42
C PHE A 680 -6.33 4.27 -32.85
N SER A 681 -6.63 5.30 -33.65
CA SER A 681 -6.41 6.72 -33.30
C SER A 681 -7.62 7.64 -33.52
N ASP A 682 -8.81 7.05 -33.75
CA ASP A 682 -10.06 7.81 -33.82
C ASP A 682 -10.31 8.58 -32.52
N ALA A 683 -10.89 9.77 -32.63
CA ALA A 683 -11.22 10.57 -31.45
C ALA A 683 -12.18 9.79 -30.53
N PRO A 684 -11.86 9.62 -29.23
CA PRO A 684 -12.61 8.72 -28.35
C PRO A 684 -13.98 9.25 -27.92
N LEU A 685 -14.34 10.49 -28.30
CA LEU A 685 -15.63 11.13 -27.98
C LEU A 685 -16.03 10.93 -26.52
N LEU A 686 -15.23 11.47 -25.58
CA LEU A 686 -15.51 11.40 -24.15
C LEU A 686 -16.44 12.54 -23.70
N SER A 687 -17.29 12.27 -22.72
CA SER A 687 -18.22 13.24 -22.14
C SER A 687 -17.53 14.38 -21.38
N GLY A 688 -18.08 15.59 -21.54
CA GLY A 688 -17.60 16.82 -20.88
C GLY A 688 -18.23 17.14 -19.52
N ASP A 689 -19.06 16.25 -18.97
CA ASP A 689 -19.68 16.41 -17.65
C ASP A 689 -18.71 16.14 -16.48
N GLY A 690 -17.49 15.73 -16.81
CA GLY A 690 -16.42 15.48 -15.85
C GLY A 690 -16.29 14.02 -15.39
N TYR A 691 -17.11 13.10 -15.88
CA TYR A 691 -16.92 11.66 -15.65
C TYR A 691 -16.10 11.00 -16.75
N TYR A 692 -16.04 11.58 -17.96
CA TYR A 692 -15.27 11.07 -19.10
C TYR A 692 -15.73 9.71 -19.61
N HIS A 693 -17.01 9.37 -19.43
CA HIS A 693 -17.62 8.22 -20.11
C HIS A 693 -17.64 8.46 -21.64
N PRO A 694 -17.38 7.43 -22.46
CA PRO A 694 -17.61 7.50 -23.90
C PRO A 694 -19.04 7.93 -24.25
N LEU A 695 -19.23 8.84 -25.21
CA LEU A 695 -20.57 9.23 -25.68
C LEU A 695 -21.29 8.02 -26.29
N SER A 696 -22.60 7.88 -26.03
CA SER A 696 -23.39 6.76 -26.55
C SER A 696 -24.83 7.14 -26.87
N ALA A 697 -25.27 6.82 -28.09
CA ALA A 697 -26.67 6.96 -28.47
C ALA A 697 -27.62 5.94 -27.78
N ALA A 698 -27.10 4.87 -27.18
CA ALA A 698 -27.88 3.91 -26.38
C ALA A 698 -27.82 4.19 -24.87
N GLY A 699 -26.83 4.95 -24.44
CA GLY A 699 -26.79 5.57 -23.14
C GLY A 699 -25.44 5.46 -22.43
N ARG A 700 -25.09 6.50 -21.70
CA ARG A 700 -23.95 6.54 -20.75
C ARG A 700 -24.37 7.06 -19.39
N LEU A 701 -23.57 6.79 -18.36
CA LEU A 701 -23.77 7.34 -17.02
C LEU A 701 -23.42 8.84 -16.95
N THR A 702 -24.10 9.54 -16.05
CA THR A 702 -23.94 10.99 -15.81
C THR A 702 -23.80 11.36 -14.32
N ASP A 703 -23.87 10.39 -13.41
CA ASP A 703 -23.88 10.61 -11.94
C ASP A 703 -22.82 9.80 -11.18
N GLY A 704 -21.84 9.21 -11.86
CA GLY A 704 -20.75 8.47 -11.23
C GLY A 704 -19.70 7.96 -12.22
N PHE A 705 -18.56 7.49 -11.71
CA PHE A 705 -17.44 6.99 -12.54
C PHE A 705 -17.56 5.50 -12.89
N PHE A 706 -17.94 4.65 -11.93
CA PHE A 706 -18.02 3.19 -12.10
C PHE A 706 -19.42 2.62 -11.76
N SER A 707 -20.27 3.43 -11.15
CA SER A 707 -21.64 3.08 -10.77
C SER A 707 -22.48 4.35 -10.65
N GLY A 708 -23.76 4.24 -10.96
CA GLY A 708 -24.69 5.35 -11.02
C GLY A 708 -26.10 4.89 -11.38
N THR A 709 -27.04 5.82 -11.42
CA THR A 709 -28.45 5.55 -11.75
C THR A 709 -28.97 6.41 -12.90
N ALA A 710 -28.30 7.52 -13.20
CA ALA A 710 -28.71 8.47 -14.22
C ALA A 710 -28.04 8.17 -15.57
N TRP A 711 -28.84 7.66 -16.50
CA TRP A 711 -28.43 7.37 -17.87
C TRP A 711 -28.96 8.43 -18.84
N THR A 712 -28.15 8.84 -19.80
CA THR A 712 -28.54 9.77 -20.88
C THR A 712 -28.05 9.25 -22.22
N THR A 713 -28.77 9.56 -23.30
CA THR A 713 -28.37 9.23 -24.68
C THR A 713 -27.75 10.45 -25.35
N ASP A 714 -26.72 10.22 -26.16
CA ASP A 714 -26.04 11.25 -26.93
C ASP A 714 -26.35 11.13 -28.43
N ALA A 715 -26.04 12.18 -29.20
CA ALA A 715 -26.24 12.16 -30.66
C ALA A 715 -25.19 11.34 -31.42
N GLN A 716 -24.06 11.03 -30.78
CA GLN A 716 -22.93 10.29 -31.35
C GLN A 716 -22.61 9.09 -30.46
N THR A 717 -22.05 8.05 -31.08
CA THR A 717 -21.52 6.88 -30.38
C THR A 717 -20.01 6.88 -30.53
N SER A 718 -19.32 6.77 -29.40
CA SER A 718 -17.87 6.73 -29.36
C SER A 718 -17.32 5.51 -30.12
N PRO A 719 -16.22 5.67 -30.87
CA PRO A 719 -15.55 4.55 -31.49
C PRO A 719 -14.87 3.63 -30.48
N THR A 720 -14.79 3.96 -29.18
CA THR A 720 -14.16 3.12 -28.16
C THR A 720 -15.11 2.09 -27.55
N ILE A 721 -16.40 2.15 -27.91
CA ILE A 721 -17.41 1.17 -27.51
C ILE A 721 -17.26 -0.08 -28.40
N ASP A 722 -17.30 -1.27 -27.79
CA ASP A 722 -17.14 -2.57 -28.46
C ASP A 722 -15.82 -2.68 -29.28
N ARG A 723 -14.70 -2.22 -28.71
CA ARG A 723 -13.39 -2.23 -29.39
C ARG A 723 -12.27 -2.95 -28.67
N GLY A 724 -12.51 -3.45 -27.46
CA GLY A 724 -11.51 -4.24 -26.77
C GLY A 724 -11.25 -5.57 -27.47
N ASP A 725 -10.32 -6.33 -26.90
CA ASP A 725 -10.04 -7.70 -27.29
C ASP A 725 -11.34 -8.52 -27.32
N ALA A 726 -11.57 -9.25 -28.42
CA ALA A 726 -12.76 -10.08 -28.61
C ALA A 726 -12.81 -11.24 -27.59
N GLY A 727 -11.67 -11.66 -27.05
CA GLY A 727 -11.59 -12.66 -25.98
C GLY A 727 -11.73 -12.10 -24.57
N ALA A 728 -11.75 -10.77 -24.39
CA ALA A 728 -11.84 -10.17 -23.07
C ALA A 728 -13.25 -10.23 -22.48
N ALA A 729 -13.31 -10.29 -21.15
CA ALA A 729 -14.56 -10.29 -20.41
C ALA A 729 -15.33 -8.97 -20.61
N TRP A 730 -16.60 -9.08 -21.01
CA TRP A 730 -17.52 -7.96 -21.26
C TRP A 730 -18.77 -8.00 -20.36
N TYR A 731 -18.98 -9.10 -19.64
CA TYR A 731 -20.26 -9.39 -18.98
C TYR A 731 -20.63 -8.47 -17.80
N ASN A 732 -19.69 -7.67 -17.29
CA ASN A 732 -20.02 -6.66 -16.27
C ASN A 732 -20.50 -5.33 -16.89
N GLU A 733 -20.43 -5.16 -18.21
CA GLU A 733 -20.91 -3.96 -18.89
C GLU A 733 -22.45 -3.96 -19.00
N PRO A 734 -23.13 -2.81 -18.84
CA PRO A 734 -24.58 -2.72 -18.95
C PRO A 734 -25.09 -3.05 -20.35
N GLN A 735 -26.18 -3.80 -20.43
CA GLN A 735 -26.84 -4.09 -21.70
C GLN A 735 -27.59 -2.85 -22.27
N PRO A 736 -27.66 -2.70 -23.60
CA PRO A 736 -26.96 -3.50 -24.62
C PRO A 736 -25.45 -3.20 -24.64
N ASN A 737 -24.61 -4.24 -24.74
CA ASN A 737 -23.13 -4.13 -24.79
C ASN A 737 -22.48 -4.89 -25.97
N ASN A 738 -23.30 -5.32 -26.94
CA ASN A 738 -22.89 -6.04 -28.15
C ASN A 738 -21.95 -7.25 -27.93
N LEU A 739 -21.93 -7.80 -26.70
CA LEU A 739 -21.09 -8.93 -26.30
C LEU A 739 -19.59 -8.71 -26.51
N ARG A 740 -19.12 -7.46 -26.46
CA ARG A 740 -17.70 -7.11 -26.63
C ARG A 740 -17.33 -6.01 -25.67
N VAL A 741 -16.16 -6.12 -25.04
CA VAL A 741 -15.75 -5.15 -24.03
C VAL A 741 -15.42 -3.80 -24.67
N ASN A 742 -15.79 -2.72 -24.00
CA ASN A 742 -15.30 -1.38 -24.31
C ASN A 742 -13.80 -1.27 -23.99
N ILE A 743 -13.17 -0.18 -24.42
CA ILE A 743 -11.82 0.19 -23.95
C ILE A 743 -11.88 1.47 -23.12
N GLY A 744 -10.94 1.63 -22.18
CA GLY A 744 -10.89 2.75 -21.24
C GLY A 744 -11.22 2.38 -19.80
N TYR A 745 -11.22 3.38 -18.91
CA TYR A 745 -11.30 3.19 -17.47
C TYR A 745 -12.58 2.47 -16.99
N ASP A 746 -13.69 2.62 -17.70
CA ASP A 746 -14.99 2.04 -17.38
C ASP A 746 -15.24 0.67 -18.04
N ALA A 747 -14.30 0.16 -18.86
CA ALA A 747 -14.39 -1.14 -19.52
C ALA A 747 -14.61 -2.31 -18.55
N ASN A 748 -15.50 -3.23 -18.92
CA ASN A 748 -15.94 -4.36 -18.08
C ASN A 748 -16.38 -3.94 -16.67
N THR A 749 -17.05 -2.80 -16.56
CA THR A 749 -17.66 -2.33 -15.30
C THR A 749 -19.13 -1.95 -15.51
N GLY A 750 -19.90 -1.91 -14.41
CA GLY A 750 -21.29 -1.45 -14.45
C GLY A 750 -21.47 0.04 -14.82
N GLY A 751 -20.36 0.77 -15.01
CA GLY A 751 -20.37 2.15 -15.52
C GLY A 751 -20.07 2.29 -17.00
N ALA A 752 -19.77 1.19 -17.70
CA ALA A 752 -19.48 1.23 -19.13
C ALA A 752 -20.66 1.80 -19.95
N SER A 753 -20.33 2.54 -21.01
CA SER A 753 -21.33 3.08 -21.94
C SER A 753 -21.91 2.00 -22.84
N LYS A 754 -23.19 2.10 -23.17
CA LYS A 754 -23.95 1.06 -23.89
C LYS A 754 -23.70 1.10 -25.39
N SER A 755 -23.84 -0.03 -26.06
CA SER A 755 -23.72 -0.16 -27.52
C SER A 755 -25.00 0.32 -28.21
N ALA A 756 -24.86 1.23 -29.17
CA ALA A 756 -25.98 1.76 -29.95
C ALA A 756 -26.15 1.09 -31.31
N THR A 757 -25.18 0.30 -31.74
CA THR A 757 -25.13 -0.35 -33.05
C THR A 757 -24.51 -1.73 -32.90
N GLY A 758 -25.02 -2.71 -33.63
CA GLY A 758 -24.51 -4.08 -33.62
C GLY A 758 -25.63 -5.12 -33.64
N ASP A 759 -25.23 -6.37 -33.83
CA ASP A 759 -26.15 -7.50 -34.05
C ASP A 759 -27.03 -7.80 -32.83
N TYR A 760 -26.63 -7.35 -31.63
CA TYR A 760 -27.27 -7.70 -30.37
C TYR A 760 -27.94 -6.52 -29.63
N VAL A 761 -28.20 -5.40 -30.33
CA VAL A 761 -28.74 -4.16 -29.74
C VAL A 761 -30.27 -4.07 -29.81
N SER A 762 -30.95 -4.81 -30.69
CA SER A 762 -32.41 -4.77 -30.84
C SER A 762 -33.04 -6.15 -31.01
N PHE A 763 -33.91 -6.54 -30.07
CA PHE A 763 -34.67 -7.80 -30.12
C PHE A 763 -36.15 -7.56 -29.75
N ASP A 764 -37.02 -7.57 -30.76
CA ASP A 764 -38.47 -7.35 -30.55
C ASP A 764 -39.24 -8.64 -30.19
N THR A 765 -38.63 -9.80 -30.43
CA THR A 765 -39.21 -11.13 -30.17
C THR A 765 -38.37 -11.90 -29.15
N LEU A 766 -38.96 -12.95 -28.54
CA LEU A 766 -38.21 -13.91 -27.72
C LEU A 766 -36.96 -14.32 -28.49
N THR A 767 -35.79 -14.09 -27.91
CA THR A 767 -34.50 -14.32 -28.57
C THR A 767 -33.55 -14.93 -27.57
N VAL A 768 -32.91 -16.03 -27.96
CA VAL A 768 -31.76 -16.60 -27.26
C VAL A 768 -30.58 -16.53 -28.22
N VAL A 769 -29.48 -15.93 -27.79
CA VAL A 769 -28.27 -15.77 -28.57
C VAL A 769 -27.28 -16.81 -28.08
N PRO A 770 -26.71 -17.65 -28.96
CA PRO A 770 -25.67 -18.56 -28.54
C PRO A 770 -24.32 -17.82 -28.57
N LEU A 771 -23.52 -18.01 -27.54
CA LEU A 771 -22.18 -17.43 -27.40
C LEU A 771 -21.14 -18.50 -27.77
N ALA A 772 -19.88 -18.13 -27.99
CA ALA A 772 -18.80 -19.10 -28.11
C ALA A 772 -18.67 -19.92 -26.79
N PRO A 773 -18.38 -21.23 -26.85
CA PRO A 773 -18.24 -22.03 -25.66
C PRO A 773 -17.01 -21.61 -24.85
N THR A 774 -17.09 -21.78 -23.54
CA THR A 774 -15.96 -21.57 -22.61
C THR A 774 -15.46 -22.92 -22.09
N ASN A 775 -14.31 -22.94 -21.42
CA ASN A 775 -13.75 -24.15 -20.80
C ASN A 775 -13.69 -25.36 -21.75
N ILE A 776 -13.34 -25.13 -23.01
CA ILE A 776 -13.12 -26.20 -23.98
C ILE A 776 -11.90 -27.00 -23.50
N ALA A 777 -12.11 -28.27 -23.24
CA ALA A 777 -11.14 -29.23 -22.77
C ALA A 777 -11.11 -30.44 -23.71
N LEU A 778 -10.21 -31.39 -23.42
CA LEU A 778 -9.98 -32.59 -24.25
C LEU A 778 -11.21 -33.47 -24.50
N THR A 779 -12.22 -33.42 -23.62
CA THR A 779 -13.44 -34.24 -23.74
C THR A 779 -14.72 -33.53 -23.31
N SER A 780 -14.66 -32.21 -23.12
CA SER A 780 -15.82 -31.44 -22.65
C SER A 780 -15.72 -29.97 -23.04
N ALA A 781 -16.83 -29.25 -23.07
CA ALA A 781 -16.84 -27.79 -23.15
C ALA A 781 -18.05 -27.23 -22.39
N CYS A 782 -18.04 -25.95 -22.03
CA CYS A 782 -19.21 -25.26 -21.50
C CYS A 782 -19.89 -24.49 -22.63
N ALA A 783 -21.04 -24.97 -23.09
CA ALA A 783 -21.89 -24.22 -24.02
C ALA A 783 -22.40 -22.96 -23.32
N MET A 784 -22.28 -21.83 -24.02
CA MET A 784 -22.63 -20.51 -23.50
C MET A 784 -23.72 -19.86 -24.34
N GLY A 785 -24.63 -19.12 -23.72
CA GLY A 785 -25.68 -18.38 -24.39
C GLY A 785 -26.16 -17.20 -23.54
N VAL A 786 -27.04 -16.38 -24.11
CA VAL A 786 -27.74 -15.32 -23.37
C VAL A 786 -29.18 -15.22 -23.86
N VAL A 787 -30.13 -14.99 -22.96
CA VAL A 787 -31.51 -14.66 -23.33
C VAL A 787 -31.57 -13.19 -23.74
N GLY A 788 -31.45 -12.87 -25.03
CA GLY A 788 -31.39 -11.49 -25.52
C GLY A 788 -32.72 -10.72 -25.36
N SER A 789 -33.87 -11.40 -25.47
CA SER A 789 -35.20 -10.79 -25.25
C SER A 789 -36.22 -11.83 -24.87
N LEU A 790 -37.27 -11.42 -24.16
CA LEU A 790 -38.42 -12.25 -23.82
C LEU A 790 -39.62 -12.03 -24.77
N GLY A 791 -39.53 -11.09 -25.72
CA GLY A 791 -40.63 -10.76 -26.64
C GLY A 791 -41.56 -9.64 -26.17
N GLY A 792 -41.01 -8.63 -25.49
CA GLY A 792 -41.71 -7.41 -25.12
C GLY A 792 -42.60 -7.51 -23.86
N GLU A 793 -43.52 -6.56 -23.72
CA GLU A 793 -44.33 -6.39 -22.50
C GLU A 793 -45.24 -7.61 -22.21
N GLY A 794 -45.31 -8.00 -20.93
CA GLY A 794 -46.10 -9.15 -20.47
C GLY A 794 -45.51 -10.53 -20.77
N ALA A 795 -44.25 -10.61 -21.21
CA ALA A 795 -43.54 -11.88 -21.38
C ALA A 795 -43.14 -12.49 -20.02
N THR A 796 -43.24 -13.82 -19.90
CA THR A 796 -42.68 -14.58 -18.76
C THR A 796 -41.21 -14.93 -19.02
N ASP A 797 -40.48 -15.29 -17.95
CA ASP A 797 -39.17 -15.93 -18.07
C ASP A 797 -39.23 -17.13 -19.03
N ALA A 798 -38.15 -17.35 -19.76
CA ALA A 798 -38.07 -18.38 -20.79
C ALA A 798 -37.47 -19.68 -20.25
N ALA A 799 -38.17 -20.80 -20.45
CA ALA A 799 -37.64 -22.12 -20.22
C ALA A 799 -36.61 -22.46 -21.31
N VAL A 800 -35.37 -22.73 -20.93
CA VAL A 800 -34.26 -22.95 -21.87
C VAL A 800 -33.80 -24.40 -21.87
N THR A 801 -33.65 -24.98 -23.06
CA THR A 801 -33.06 -26.30 -23.32
C THR A 801 -31.81 -26.14 -24.20
N LEU A 802 -30.69 -26.76 -23.81
CA LEU A 802 -29.50 -26.91 -24.62
C LEU A 802 -29.61 -28.18 -25.46
N VAL A 803 -29.29 -28.11 -26.75
CA VAL A 803 -29.18 -29.27 -27.65
C VAL A 803 -27.80 -29.28 -28.31
N TRP A 804 -27.21 -30.47 -28.51
CA TRP A 804 -25.91 -30.59 -29.16
C TRP A 804 -25.73 -31.93 -29.92
N ASP A 805 -24.88 -31.90 -30.93
CA ASP A 805 -24.57 -33.02 -31.84
C ASP A 805 -23.20 -32.76 -32.51
N THR A 806 -22.75 -33.62 -33.42
CA THR A 806 -21.55 -33.43 -34.26
C THR A 806 -21.80 -32.54 -35.49
N GLN A 807 -23.07 -32.30 -35.84
CA GLN A 807 -23.50 -31.42 -36.93
C GLN A 807 -24.81 -30.69 -36.57
N ASP A 808 -25.11 -29.57 -37.23
CA ASP A 808 -26.35 -28.83 -37.00
C ASP A 808 -27.57 -29.64 -37.48
N ARG A 809 -28.51 -29.95 -36.58
CA ARG A 809 -29.76 -30.67 -36.90
C ARG A 809 -30.93 -29.74 -37.22
N GLY A 810 -30.70 -28.42 -37.19
CA GLY A 810 -31.71 -27.42 -37.49
C GLY A 810 -32.58 -27.05 -36.28
N THR A 811 -33.77 -26.49 -36.56
CA THR A 811 -34.64 -25.84 -35.56
C THR A 811 -36.08 -26.36 -35.58
N ALA A 812 -36.31 -27.57 -36.10
CA ALA A 812 -37.65 -28.14 -36.24
C ALA A 812 -38.15 -28.71 -34.90
N ASP A 813 -37.37 -29.61 -34.30
CA ASP A 813 -37.68 -30.22 -32.99
C ASP A 813 -36.40 -30.44 -32.15
N VAL A 814 -36.53 -30.47 -30.82
CA VAL A 814 -35.46 -30.81 -29.88
C VAL A 814 -35.03 -32.27 -30.06
N ASP A 815 -35.97 -33.16 -30.39
CA ASP A 815 -35.73 -34.59 -30.56
C ASP A 815 -34.91 -34.94 -31.82
N ASP A 816 -34.70 -33.99 -32.74
CA ASP A 816 -33.83 -34.16 -33.93
C ASP A 816 -32.33 -34.16 -33.58
N TRP A 817 -31.98 -33.67 -32.39
CA TRP A 817 -30.61 -33.60 -31.87
C TRP A 817 -30.28 -34.84 -31.05
N GLU A 818 -29.09 -35.44 -31.25
CA GLU A 818 -28.66 -36.63 -30.51
C GLU A 818 -28.68 -36.42 -28.99
N HIS A 819 -28.41 -35.20 -28.54
CA HIS A 819 -28.38 -34.87 -27.12
C HIS A 819 -29.14 -33.58 -26.81
N SER A 820 -29.87 -33.60 -25.69
CA SER A 820 -30.59 -32.44 -25.14
C SER A 820 -30.53 -32.39 -23.61
N ARG A 821 -30.61 -31.18 -23.04
CA ARG A 821 -30.62 -30.92 -21.60
C ARG A 821 -31.41 -29.67 -21.24
N ALA A 822 -32.44 -29.82 -20.41
CA ALA A 822 -33.17 -28.68 -19.85
C ALA A 822 -32.32 -27.93 -18.79
N LEU A 823 -32.28 -26.60 -18.86
CA LEU A 823 -31.46 -25.75 -17.99
C LEU A 823 -32.26 -24.98 -16.93
N GLY A 824 -33.57 -24.78 -17.13
CA GLY A 824 -34.43 -24.02 -16.22
C GLY A 824 -35.10 -22.82 -16.89
N SER A 825 -35.68 -21.92 -16.09
CA SER A 825 -36.33 -20.68 -16.56
C SER A 825 -35.46 -19.46 -16.29
N PHE A 826 -35.32 -18.58 -17.29
CA PHE A 826 -34.37 -17.47 -17.29
C PHE A 826 -35.02 -16.17 -17.78
N GLY A 827 -34.73 -15.06 -17.11
CA GLY A 827 -35.15 -13.72 -17.52
C GLY A 827 -34.28 -13.14 -18.65
N ILE A 828 -34.64 -11.95 -19.11
CA ILE A 828 -33.86 -11.21 -20.12
C ILE A 828 -32.43 -10.94 -19.62
N TRP A 829 -31.47 -11.05 -20.51
CA TRP A 829 -30.02 -10.93 -20.32
C TRP A 829 -29.37 -11.95 -19.37
N ALA A 830 -30.10 -13.00 -18.98
CA ALA A 830 -29.52 -14.09 -18.21
C ALA A 830 -28.45 -14.84 -19.03
N ILE A 831 -27.25 -14.98 -18.46
CA ILE A 831 -26.16 -15.79 -19.04
C ILE A 831 -26.46 -17.26 -18.80
N LEU A 832 -26.43 -18.03 -19.88
CA LEU A 832 -26.61 -19.46 -19.91
C LEU A 832 -25.22 -20.11 -19.96
N SER A 833 -24.97 -21.08 -19.09
CA SER A 833 -23.76 -21.91 -19.13
C SER A 833 -24.11 -23.34 -18.75
N SER A 834 -23.73 -24.31 -19.58
CA SER A 834 -23.90 -25.73 -19.26
C SER A 834 -22.76 -26.55 -19.85
N LYS A 835 -22.22 -27.46 -19.03
CA LYS A 835 -21.15 -28.38 -19.44
C LYS A 835 -21.70 -29.48 -20.36
N ILE A 836 -21.06 -29.67 -21.50
CA ILE A 836 -21.19 -30.82 -22.40
C ILE A 836 -19.99 -31.73 -22.15
N ASP A 837 -20.24 -33.02 -21.86
CA ASP A 837 -19.23 -34.03 -21.57
C ASP A 837 -19.23 -35.14 -22.63
N GLY A 838 -18.14 -35.91 -22.71
CA GLY A 838 -18.03 -37.06 -23.61
C GLY A 838 -17.67 -36.71 -25.05
N LEU A 839 -17.13 -35.50 -25.29
CA LEU A 839 -16.68 -35.04 -26.60
C LEU A 839 -15.33 -35.69 -26.98
N VAL A 840 -15.02 -35.75 -28.28
CA VAL A 840 -13.84 -36.46 -28.81
C VAL A 840 -12.87 -35.47 -29.47
N ALA A 841 -11.57 -35.57 -29.18
CA ALA A 841 -10.53 -34.73 -29.75
C ALA A 841 -10.52 -34.72 -31.29
N GLY A 842 -10.40 -33.53 -31.88
CA GLY A 842 -10.43 -33.31 -33.32
C GLY A 842 -11.81 -33.43 -33.99
N GLN A 843 -12.87 -33.75 -33.24
CA GLN A 843 -14.24 -33.80 -33.76
C GLN A 843 -14.99 -32.49 -33.51
N PRO A 844 -15.86 -32.05 -34.44
CA PRO A 844 -16.74 -30.92 -34.22
C PRO A 844 -17.85 -31.26 -33.22
N CYS A 845 -18.24 -30.27 -32.43
CA CYS A 845 -19.48 -30.25 -31.66
C CYS A 845 -20.25 -29.00 -32.06
N VAL A 846 -21.53 -29.19 -32.36
CA VAL A 846 -22.47 -28.13 -32.71
C VAL A 846 -23.54 -28.07 -31.62
N TYR A 847 -23.90 -26.87 -31.15
CA TYR A 847 -25.00 -26.70 -30.20
C TYR A 847 -25.93 -25.54 -30.53
N ARG A 848 -27.14 -25.63 -30.00
CA ARG A 848 -28.15 -24.56 -29.96
C ARG A 848 -28.81 -24.49 -28.58
N PHE A 849 -29.37 -23.33 -28.27
CA PHE A 849 -30.33 -23.17 -27.19
C PHE A 849 -31.73 -22.97 -27.76
N VAL A 850 -32.71 -23.56 -27.08
CA VAL A 850 -34.14 -23.41 -27.38
C VAL A 850 -34.78 -22.75 -26.18
N ALA A 851 -35.36 -21.57 -26.37
CA ALA A 851 -36.05 -20.81 -25.34
C ALA A 851 -37.55 -20.84 -25.62
N VAL A 852 -38.38 -21.11 -24.60
CA VAL A 852 -39.84 -21.15 -24.71
C VAL A 852 -40.47 -20.32 -23.60
N ASN A 853 -41.38 -19.42 -23.96
CA ASN A 853 -42.23 -18.71 -22.99
C ASN A 853 -43.64 -18.48 -23.55
N ASN A 854 -44.45 -17.68 -22.84
CA ASN A 854 -45.81 -17.33 -23.27
C ASN A 854 -45.88 -16.50 -24.58
N LYS A 855 -44.75 -16.02 -25.12
CA LYS A 855 -44.65 -15.32 -26.40
C LYS A 855 -44.25 -16.24 -27.56
N GLY A 856 -43.82 -17.48 -27.31
CA GLY A 856 -43.50 -18.48 -28.33
C GLY A 856 -42.23 -19.26 -28.04
N THR A 857 -41.65 -19.84 -29.09
CA THR A 857 -40.39 -20.59 -29.07
C THR A 857 -39.36 -19.89 -29.93
N ALA A 858 -38.14 -19.76 -29.42
CA ALA A 858 -37.00 -19.20 -30.13
C ALA A 858 -35.82 -20.17 -30.11
N TRP A 859 -35.23 -20.38 -31.28
CA TRP A 859 -34.01 -21.16 -31.43
C TRP A 859 -32.83 -20.21 -31.62
N SER A 860 -31.73 -20.49 -30.93
CA SER A 860 -30.52 -19.70 -31.05
C SER A 860 -29.96 -19.79 -32.47
N SER A 861 -29.62 -18.65 -33.09
CA SER A 861 -29.11 -18.58 -34.46
C SER A 861 -27.86 -17.68 -34.55
N PRO A 862 -26.82 -18.08 -35.29
CA PRO A 862 -26.65 -19.40 -35.93
C PRO A 862 -26.43 -20.52 -34.90
N ALA A 863 -26.33 -21.78 -35.34
CA ALA A 863 -25.75 -22.81 -34.47
C ALA A 863 -24.28 -22.47 -34.17
N ILE A 864 -23.82 -22.77 -32.96
CA ILE A 864 -22.40 -22.62 -32.62
C ILE A 864 -21.71 -23.95 -32.87
N SER A 865 -20.70 -23.93 -33.74
CA SER A 865 -19.81 -25.06 -33.99
C SER A 865 -18.43 -24.76 -33.42
N PHE A 866 -17.85 -25.72 -32.72
CA PHE A 866 -16.48 -25.67 -32.25
C PHE A 866 -15.86 -27.07 -32.37
N THR A 867 -14.55 -27.14 -32.55
CA THR A 867 -13.82 -28.42 -32.63
C THR A 867 -13.12 -28.67 -31.30
N ILE A 868 -13.12 -29.92 -30.83
CA ILE A 868 -12.34 -30.25 -29.64
C ILE A 868 -10.84 -30.16 -29.98
N PRO A 869 -10.07 -29.39 -29.22
CA PRO A 869 -8.72 -29.05 -29.62
C PRO A 869 -7.79 -30.26 -29.76
N VAL A 870 -6.82 -30.13 -30.64
CA VAL A 870 -5.66 -31.03 -30.80
C VAL A 870 -4.37 -30.24 -30.60
N PRO A 871 -3.22 -30.86 -30.27
CA PRO A 871 -1.97 -30.12 -30.10
C PRO A 871 -1.63 -29.24 -31.32
N PRO A 872 -1.06 -28.05 -31.14
CA PRO A 872 -0.83 -27.09 -32.22
C PRO A 872 0.29 -27.56 -33.17
N VAL A 873 0.39 -27.00 -34.37
CA VAL A 873 1.44 -27.33 -35.36
C VAL A 873 2.28 -26.11 -35.66
N LEU A 874 3.61 -26.27 -35.61
CA LEU A 874 4.59 -25.21 -35.87
C LEU A 874 5.40 -25.48 -37.14
N SER A 875 5.74 -24.41 -37.85
CA SER A 875 6.78 -24.42 -38.88
C SER A 875 8.15 -24.78 -38.29
N ASP A 876 9.13 -24.98 -39.17
CA ASP A 876 10.53 -24.93 -38.76
C ASP A 876 10.88 -23.52 -38.24
N ALA A 877 11.72 -23.46 -37.21
CA ALA A 877 12.17 -22.21 -36.63
C ALA A 877 13.48 -21.75 -37.28
N SER A 878 13.64 -20.44 -37.46
CA SER A 878 14.84 -19.83 -38.04
C SER A 878 15.30 -18.62 -37.23
N VAL A 879 16.56 -18.21 -37.41
CA VAL A 879 17.09 -16.97 -36.82
C VAL A 879 17.23 -15.95 -37.92
N SER A 880 16.48 -14.85 -37.82
CA SER A 880 16.47 -13.79 -38.83
C SER A 880 17.52 -12.72 -38.59
N HIS A 881 17.84 -12.45 -37.32
CA HIS A 881 18.82 -11.42 -36.94
C HIS A 881 19.65 -11.91 -35.77
N LEU A 882 20.92 -11.53 -35.77
CA LEU A 882 21.89 -11.94 -34.78
C LEU A 882 22.79 -10.77 -34.42
N SER A 883 22.93 -10.53 -33.11
CA SER A 883 23.87 -9.58 -32.53
C SER A 883 24.73 -10.28 -31.48
N ARG A 884 25.52 -9.51 -30.74
CA ARG A 884 26.33 -10.00 -29.62
C ARG A 884 25.50 -10.34 -28.40
N THR A 885 24.50 -9.51 -28.14
CA THR A 885 23.69 -9.57 -26.92
C THR A 885 22.22 -9.82 -27.20
N PHE A 886 21.84 -9.98 -28.47
CA PHE A 886 20.48 -10.37 -28.81
C PHE A 886 20.41 -11.24 -30.07
N ALA A 887 19.31 -11.96 -30.23
CA ALA A 887 18.96 -12.70 -31.44
C ALA A 887 17.45 -12.57 -31.72
N ARG A 888 17.07 -12.55 -33.00
CA ARG A 888 15.66 -12.51 -33.43
C ARG A 888 15.28 -13.82 -34.09
N LEU A 889 14.52 -14.64 -33.38
CA LEU A 889 14.02 -15.92 -33.89
C LEU A 889 12.68 -15.74 -34.59
N CYS A 890 12.41 -16.64 -35.53
CA CYS A 890 11.23 -16.65 -36.37
C CYS A 890 10.58 -18.02 -36.34
N VAL A 891 9.28 -18.06 -36.10
CA VAL A 891 8.46 -19.27 -36.14
C VAL A 891 7.05 -18.90 -36.61
N THR A 892 6.39 -19.79 -37.33
CA THR A 892 5.00 -19.63 -37.73
C THR A 892 4.17 -20.72 -37.07
N LEU A 893 3.07 -20.33 -36.43
CA LEU A 893 2.01 -21.26 -36.05
C LEU A 893 1.26 -21.62 -37.33
N THR A 894 1.35 -22.87 -37.77
CA THR A 894 0.75 -23.32 -39.05
C THR A 894 -0.65 -23.90 -38.87
N ASP A 895 -0.99 -24.31 -37.66
CA ASP A 895 -2.33 -24.77 -37.26
C ASP A 895 -2.41 -24.60 -35.73
N ASP A 896 -3.42 -23.89 -35.22
CA ASP A 896 -3.60 -23.67 -33.78
C ASP A 896 -4.27 -24.85 -33.05
N GLY A 897 -4.68 -25.86 -33.82
CA GLY A 897 -5.38 -27.04 -33.31
C GLY A 897 -6.78 -26.72 -32.78
N ALA A 898 -7.43 -25.67 -33.30
CA ALA A 898 -8.73 -25.15 -32.90
C ALA A 898 -8.81 -24.66 -31.44
N ALA A 899 -7.69 -24.18 -30.89
CA ALA A 899 -7.66 -23.52 -29.58
C ALA A 899 -6.62 -22.40 -29.52
N PRO A 900 -6.90 -21.34 -28.72
CA PRO A 900 -5.93 -20.29 -28.46
C PRO A 900 -4.59 -20.86 -28.01
N CYS A 901 -3.56 -20.52 -28.76
CA CYS A 901 -2.20 -20.91 -28.47
C CYS A 901 -1.51 -19.84 -27.64
N SER A 902 -0.85 -20.26 -26.57
CA SER A 902 0.18 -19.47 -25.92
C SER A 902 1.52 -20.13 -26.18
N GLY A 903 2.61 -19.39 -26.10
CA GLY A 903 3.89 -20.04 -26.17
C GLY A 903 4.97 -19.31 -25.43
N ALA A 904 6.09 -20.00 -25.28
CA ALA A 904 7.28 -19.48 -24.66
C ALA A 904 8.48 -19.84 -25.53
N PHE A 905 9.33 -18.85 -25.75
CA PHE A 905 10.69 -19.08 -26.19
C PHE A 905 11.56 -19.25 -24.95
N SER A 906 12.33 -20.32 -24.92
CA SER A 906 13.36 -20.57 -23.93
C SER A 906 14.70 -20.71 -24.62
N CYS A 907 15.75 -20.05 -24.13
CA CYS A 907 17.11 -20.22 -24.62
C CYS A 907 18.08 -20.38 -23.47
N TRP A 908 19.13 -21.16 -23.68
CA TRP A 908 20.21 -21.35 -22.70
C TRP A 908 21.54 -21.49 -23.42
N PRO A 909 22.67 -21.10 -22.79
CA PRO A 909 23.98 -21.41 -23.33
C PRO A 909 24.12 -22.92 -23.49
N THR A 910 24.54 -23.40 -24.65
CA THR A 910 24.65 -24.85 -24.94
C THR A 910 25.57 -25.57 -23.95
N ALA A 911 26.60 -24.89 -23.45
CA ALA A 911 27.51 -25.41 -22.43
C ALA A 911 26.96 -25.36 -20.99
N GLN A 912 25.86 -24.64 -20.75
CA GLN A 912 25.23 -24.45 -19.44
C GLN A 912 23.70 -24.58 -19.52
N PRO A 913 23.17 -25.79 -19.75
CA PRO A 913 21.74 -26.01 -19.97
C PRO A 913 20.82 -25.66 -18.80
N ALA A 914 21.37 -25.44 -17.60
CA ALA A 914 20.62 -24.98 -16.43
C ALA A 914 20.33 -23.46 -16.43
N SER A 915 21.01 -22.67 -17.27
CA SER A 915 20.88 -21.20 -17.31
C SER A 915 19.89 -20.78 -18.40
N VAL A 916 18.60 -20.87 -18.10
CA VAL A 916 17.51 -20.65 -19.07
C VAL A 916 16.98 -19.22 -18.97
N THR A 917 16.89 -18.55 -20.12
CA THR A 917 16.14 -17.31 -20.31
C THR A 917 14.87 -17.64 -21.08
N SER A 918 13.70 -17.29 -20.52
CA SER A 918 12.41 -17.53 -21.15
C SER A 918 11.65 -16.24 -21.40
N LYS A 919 10.96 -16.14 -22.54
CA LYS A 919 10.12 -15.02 -22.94
C LYS A 919 8.79 -15.55 -23.47
N ALA A 920 7.68 -15.03 -22.96
CA ALA A 920 6.37 -15.35 -23.50
C ALA A 920 6.25 -14.84 -24.94
N LEU A 921 5.57 -15.63 -25.78
CA LEU A 921 5.16 -15.21 -27.10
C LEU A 921 3.97 -14.26 -27.01
N PRO A 922 3.86 -13.26 -27.91
CA PRO A 922 2.59 -12.59 -28.14
C PRO A 922 1.52 -13.60 -28.57
N SER A 923 0.26 -13.18 -28.64
CA SER A 923 -0.81 -14.00 -29.23
C SER A 923 -0.37 -14.51 -30.60
N LEU A 924 -0.29 -15.83 -30.74
CA LEU A 924 0.17 -16.47 -31.96
C LEU A 924 -1.03 -16.61 -32.90
N GLU A 925 -1.03 -15.84 -33.98
CA GLU A 925 -1.99 -16.01 -35.06
C GLU A 925 -1.49 -17.06 -36.07
N GLU A 926 -2.40 -17.91 -36.53
CA GLU A 926 -2.12 -18.91 -37.55
C GLU A 926 -1.66 -18.25 -38.87
N GLY A 927 -0.63 -18.80 -39.50
CA GLY A 927 -0.09 -18.31 -40.77
C GLY A 927 0.77 -17.05 -40.64
N VAL A 928 0.81 -16.41 -39.46
CA VAL A 928 1.63 -15.21 -39.23
C VAL A 928 3.05 -15.59 -38.81
N LEU A 929 4.04 -14.92 -39.40
CA LEU A 929 5.44 -15.08 -39.02
C LEU A 929 5.72 -14.33 -37.72
N ASN A 930 5.87 -15.08 -36.62
CA ASN A 930 6.16 -14.52 -35.32
C ASN A 930 7.66 -14.29 -35.16
N ARG A 931 8.03 -13.07 -34.77
CA ARG A 931 9.43 -12.66 -34.56
C ARG A 931 9.67 -12.37 -33.09
N VAL A 932 10.60 -13.09 -32.48
CA VAL A 932 10.93 -12.96 -31.06
C VAL A 932 12.33 -12.47 -30.88
N GLU A 933 12.47 -11.33 -30.25
CA GLU A 933 13.75 -10.82 -29.81
C GLU A 933 14.11 -11.35 -28.43
N LEU A 934 15.26 -12.03 -28.36
CA LEU A 934 15.92 -12.45 -27.14
C LEU A 934 17.08 -11.50 -26.89
N ALA A 935 17.01 -10.67 -25.85
CA ALA A 935 18.06 -9.74 -25.46
C ALA A 935 18.80 -10.21 -24.19
N GLY A 936 19.91 -9.56 -23.83
CA GLY A 936 20.71 -9.92 -22.65
C GLY A 936 21.56 -11.18 -22.80
N LEU A 937 21.78 -11.62 -24.04
CA LEU A 937 22.63 -12.77 -24.34
C LEU A 937 24.12 -12.42 -24.15
N THR A 938 24.94 -13.44 -23.95
CA THR A 938 26.39 -13.32 -23.86
C THR A 938 26.99 -13.40 -25.25
N ALA A 939 27.91 -12.48 -25.58
CA ALA A 939 28.62 -12.46 -26.85
C ALA A 939 29.43 -13.75 -27.10
N GLY A 940 29.55 -14.15 -28.37
CA GLY A 940 30.36 -15.29 -28.83
C GLY A 940 29.94 -16.65 -28.25
N THR A 941 28.72 -16.75 -27.72
CA THR A 941 28.25 -17.91 -26.98
C THR A 941 27.27 -18.69 -27.85
N ALA A 942 27.46 -20.01 -27.90
CA ALA A 942 26.50 -20.91 -28.52
C ALA A 942 25.28 -21.07 -27.59
N TYR A 943 24.09 -20.85 -28.14
CA TYR A 943 22.81 -21.00 -27.48
C TYR A 943 22.03 -22.14 -28.12
N SER A 944 21.41 -22.95 -27.26
CA SER A 944 20.32 -23.83 -27.64
C SER A 944 19.02 -23.13 -27.29
N TYR A 945 18.01 -23.28 -28.13
CA TYR A 945 16.69 -22.74 -27.89
C TYR A 945 15.61 -23.80 -28.05
N GLN A 946 14.50 -23.55 -27.38
CA GLN A 946 13.27 -24.30 -27.39
C GLN A 946 12.11 -23.33 -27.53
N ILE A 947 11.17 -23.68 -28.37
CA ILE A 947 9.92 -22.97 -28.59
C ILE A 947 8.83 -23.94 -28.22
N ASP A 948 8.13 -23.64 -27.13
CA ASP A 948 6.97 -24.40 -26.72
C ASP A 948 5.74 -23.58 -27.07
N VAL A 949 4.89 -24.14 -27.92
CA VAL A 949 3.56 -23.59 -28.14
C VAL A 949 2.57 -24.59 -27.56
N VAL A 950 1.74 -24.10 -26.65
CA VAL A 950 0.79 -24.88 -25.88
C VAL A 950 -0.61 -24.37 -26.15
N ASN A 951 -1.51 -25.32 -26.37
CA ASN A 951 -2.94 -25.13 -26.24
C ASN A 951 -3.48 -26.14 -25.22
N VAL A 952 -4.79 -26.13 -25.00
CA VAL A 952 -5.45 -27.02 -24.01
C VAL A 952 -5.31 -28.51 -24.32
N ALA A 953 -4.94 -28.88 -25.55
CA ALA A 953 -4.79 -30.27 -25.96
C ALA A 953 -3.36 -30.81 -25.88
N GLY A 954 -2.37 -29.93 -25.77
CA GLY A 954 -0.99 -30.33 -25.57
C GLY A 954 0.02 -29.26 -25.98
N THR A 955 1.28 -29.64 -25.89
CA THR A 955 2.41 -28.77 -26.25
C THR A 955 3.11 -29.33 -27.48
N THR A 956 3.40 -28.43 -28.44
CA THR A 956 4.29 -28.70 -29.55
C THR A 956 5.58 -27.93 -29.36
N THR A 957 6.68 -28.69 -29.42
CA THR A 957 8.02 -28.16 -29.18
C THR A 957 8.82 -28.11 -30.46
N ARG A 958 9.55 -27.01 -30.68
CA ARG A 958 10.62 -26.89 -31.67
C ARG A 958 11.92 -26.53 -30.97
N THR A 959 13.02 -27.11 -31.41
CA THR A 959 14.35 -26.83 -30.86
C THR A 959 15.33 -26.45 -31.95
N GLY A 960 16.36 -25.69 -31.60
CA GLY A 960 17.43 -25.33 -32.51
C GLY A 960 18.61 -24.72 -31.78
N THR A 961 19.58 -24.22 -32.54
CA THR A 961 20.77 -23.56 -31.99
C THR A 961 21.13 -22.31 -32.80
N PHE A 962 21.80 -21.36 -32.16
CA PHE A 962 22.47 -20.24 -32.80
C PHE A 962 23.71 -19.84 -31.98
N THR A 963 24.61 -19.06 -32.55
CA THR A 963 25.77 -18.53 -31.81
C THR A 963 25.76 -17.02 -31.94
N THR A 964 25.73 -16.29 -30.83
CA THR A 964 25.80 -14.83 -30.85
C THR A 964 27.13 -14.36 -31.44
N LEU A 965 27.14 -13.16 -31.99
CA LEU A 965 28.38 -12.57 -32.50
C LEU A 965 29.38 -12.40 -31.35
N ALA A 966 30.65 -12.72 -31.60
CA ALA A 966 31.72 -12.49 -30.63
C ALA A 966 32.02 -11.00 -30.50
N THR A 967 32.59 -10.60 -29.36
CA THR A 967 33.09 -9.23 -29.15
C THR A 967 34.22 -8.85 -30.12
N THR A 968 34.82 -9.84 -30.79
CA THR A 968 35.85 -9.68 -31.83
C THR A 968 35.29 -9.47 -33.23
N VAL A 969 33.98 -9.64 -33.45
CA VAL A 969 33.33 -9.44 -34.76
C VAL A 969 32.67 -8.07 -34.78
N PRO A 970 33.17 -7.08 -35.53
CA PRO A 970 32.61 -5.73 -35.58
C PRO A 970 31.14 -5.69 -36.03
N LEU A 971 30.36 -4.77 -35.45
CA LEU A 971 29.02 -4.42 -35.91
C LEU A 971 29.05 -3.22 -36.85
N VAL A 972 28.17 -3.24 -37.84
CA VAL A 972 27.87 -2.10 -38.70
C VAL A 972 26.40 -1.72 -38.50
N ARG A 973 26.14 -0.44 -38.28
CA ARG A 973 24.79 0.14 -38.16
C ARG A 973 24.58 1.34 -39.06
N TYR A 974 23.36 1.48 -39.57
CA TYR A 974 22.92 2.59 -40.41
C TYR A 974 21.89 3.43 -39.67
N VAL A 975 22.01 4.76 -39.78
CA VAL A 975 21.13 5.71 -39.09
C VAL A 975 20.69 6.85 -40.01
N THR A 976 19.41 7.21 -39.93
CA THR A 976 18.86 8.43 -40.56
C THR A 976 18.28 9.33 -39.48
N PRO A 977 18.02 10.62 -39.75
CA PRO A 977 17.34 11.45 -38.77
C PRO A 977 15.96 10.87 -38.40
N GLU A 978 15.16 10.43 -39.38
CA GLU A 978 13.78 9.99 -39.18
C GLU A 978 13.56 8.47 -39.05
N GLY A 979 14.60 7.64 -39.19
CA GLY A 979 14.48 6.17 -39.27
C GLY A 979 14.08 5.65 -40.66
N ALA A 980 14.06 4.33 -40.82
CA ALA A 980 13.55 3.65 -42.02
C ALA A 980 13.13 2.20 -41.73
N GLY A 981 12.13 1.71 -42.46
CA GLY A 981 11.72 0.30 -42.48
C GLY A 981 11.40 -0.27 -41.10
N ILE A 982 12.01 -1.41 -40.77
CA ILE A 982 11.83 -2.06 -39.47
C ILE A 982 12.79 -1.55 -38.37
N GLU A 983 13.58 -0.51 -38.67
CA GLU A 983 14.48 0.18 -37.74
C GLU A 983 15.37 -0.76 -36.90
N ASP A 984 16.14 -1.64 -37.53
CA ASP A 984 17.13 -2.52 -36.84
C ASP A 984 18.59 -2.16 -37.17
N GLY A 985 18.78 -1.09 -37.94
CA GLY A 985 20.07 -0.54 -38.33
C GLY A 985 20.91 -1.46 -39.22
N THR A 986 20.36 -2.55 -39.77
CA THR A 986 21.13 -3.52 -40.58
C THR A 986 21.45 -3.03 -42.00
N SER A 987 20.63 -2.12 -42.53
CA SER A 987 20.81 -1.48 -43.83
C SER A 987 20.19 -0.08 -43.83
N TRP A 988 20.32 0.67 -44.92
CA TRP A 988 19.64 1.96 -45.06
C TRP A 988 18.11 1.83 -45.11
N GLU A 989 17.58 0.76 -45.69
CA GLU A 989 16.14 0.49 -45.76
C GLU A 989 15.55 0.20 -44.37
N ASN A 990 16.38 -0.22 -43.42
CA ASN A 990 16.00 -0.55 -42.04
C ASN A 990 16.77 0.30 -41.01
N ALA A 991 17.19 1.52 -41.38
CA ALA A 991 18.04 2.36 -40.55
C ALA A 991 17.35 2.76 -39.23
N TYR A 992 18.14 2.87 -38.15
CA TYR A 992 17.63 3.42 -36.88
C TYR A 992 17.28 4.91 -37.02
N ALA A 993 16.22 5.34 -36.35
CA ALA A 993 15.93 6.76 -36.12
C ALA A 993 16.89 7.33 -35.08
N GLY A 994 17.69 8.33 -35.47
CA GLY A 994 18.62 9.01 -34.58
C GLY A 994 19.78 8.12 -34.09
N LEU A 995 20.39 8.52 -32.97
CA LEU A 995 21.65 7.93 -32.48
C LEU A 995 21.53 7.14 -31.17
N VAL A 996 20.40 7.19 -30.47
CA VAL A 996 20.31 6.64 -29.10
C VAL A 996 20.54 5.12 -29.07
N ILE A 997 19.78 4.37 -29.89
CA ILE A 997 19.86 2.90 -29.97
C ILE A 997 21.24 2.43 -30.46
N PRO A 998 21.77 2.87 -31.62
CA PRO A 998 23.02 2.36 -32.16
C PRO A 998 24.22 2.62 -31.24
N LEU A 999 24.22 3.74 -30.50
CA LEU A 999 25.27 4.05 -29.52
C LEU A 999 25.24 3.14 -28.29
N SER A 1000 24.13 2.46 -28.01
CA SER A 1000 24.05 1.45 -26.95
C SER A 1000 24.52 0.05 -27.40
N GLU A 1001 24.50 -0.23 -28.69
CA GLU A 1001 24.90 -1.53 -29.27
C GLU A 1001 26.37 -1.59 -29.70
N CYS A 1002 26.87 -0.47 -30.24
CA CYS A 1002 28.15 -0.39 -30.91
C CYS A 1002 29.27 -0.01 -29.93
N LEU A 1003 29.67 -0.95 -29.07
CA LEU A 1003 30.60 -0.71 -27.96
C LEU A 1003 31.95 -1.45 -28.08
N TYR A 1004 32.20 -2.19 -29.14
CA TYR A 1004 33.42 -3.00 -29.29
C TYR A 1004 34.35 -2.48 -30.38
N ALA A 1005 35.57 -2.99 -30.39
CA ALA A 1005 36.59 -2.56 -31.34
C ALA A 1005 36.16 -2.85 -32.79
N GLY A 1006 36.18 -1.81 -33.63
CA GLY A 1006 35.81 -1.88 -35.05
C GLY A 1006 34.33 -1.60 -35.32
N ASP A 1007 33.51 -1.45 -34.28
CA ASP A 1007 32.10 -1.12 -34.47
C ASP A 1007 31.94 0.21 -35.21
N THR A 1008 31.00 0.24 -36.14
CA THR A 1008 30.84 1.34 -37.09
C THR A 1008 29.38 1.76 -37.22
N VAL A 1009 29.13 3.07 -37.14
CA VAL A 1009 27.83 3.68 -37.41
C VAL A 1009 27.97 4.61 -38.63
N TYR A 1010 27.22 4.32 -39.68
CA TYR A 1010 27.11 5.17 -40.87
C TYR A 1010 25.87 6.06 -40.75
N MET A 1011 26.08 7.37 -40.90
CA MET A 1011 25.03 8.38 -40.72
C MET A 1011 24.71 9.06 -42.05
N ARG A 1012 23.42 9.11 -42.37
CA ARG A 1012 22.92 9.91 -43.48
C ARG A 1012 23.18 11.40 -43.21
N HIS A 1013 23.40 12.20 -44.25
CA HIS A 1013 23.36 13.66 -44.09
C HIS A 1013 22.01 14.10 -43.51
N GLY A 1014 21.98 15.24 -42.81
CA GLY A 1014 20.78 15.72 -42.11
C GLY A 1014 21.06 16.14 -40.68
N THR A 1015 20.01 16.59 -40.00
CA THR A 1015 20.09 17.13 -38.64
C THR A 1015 19.59 16.12 -37.61
N TYR A 1016 20.44 15.79 -36.65
CA TYR A 1016 20.19 14.87 -35.55
C TYR A 1016 20.09 15.67 -34.25
N ASP A 1017 18.86 15.95 -33.83
CA ASP A 1017 18.53 16.64 -32.58
C ASP A 1017 17.71 15.77 -31.63
N HIS A 1018 17.57 14.48 -31.95
CA HIS A 1018 17.00 13.47 -31.06
C HIS A 1018 17.81 13.42 -29.76
N TYR A 1019 17.14 13.62 -28.64
CA TYR A 1019 17.77 13.58 -27.32
C TYR A 1019 17.00 12.68 -26.38
N TYR A 1020 17.72 12.19 -25.37
CA TYR A 1020 17.12 11.48 -24.27
C TYR A 1020 17.35 12.21 -22.94
N ALA A 1021 16.27 12.67 -22.31
CA ALA A 1021 16.33 13.28 -20.98
C ALA A 1021 16.45 12.19 -19.90
N GLY A 1022 17.64 11.62 -19.77
CA GLY A 1022 17.96 10.70 -18.68
C GLY A 1022 17.85 11.40 -17.32
N TYR A 1023 17.33 10.71 -16.32
CA TYR A 1023 17.29 11.22 -14.94
C TYR A 1023 18.70 11.61 -14.46
N GLN A 1024 18.89 12.89 -14.09
CA GLN A 1024 20.18 13.49 -13.68
C GLN A 1024 21.29 13.53 -14.75
N GLU A 1025 20.99 13.19 -16.01
CA GLU A 1025 21.95 13.35 -17.11
C GLU A 1025 21.73 14.71 -17.77
N ALA A 1026 22.84 15.39 -18.09
CA ALA A 1026 22.84 16.73 -18.69
C ALA A 1026 23.43 16.73 -20.10
N SER A 1027 23.40 15.57 -20.75
CA SER A 1027 23.90 15.31 -22.10
C SER A 1027 22.82 14.60 -22.93
N GLN A 1028 22.64 14.96 -24.21
CA GLN A 1028 21.64 14.35 -25.10
C GLN A 1028 21.97 12.89 -25.42
N LEU A 1029 23.26 12.57 -25.53
CA LEU A 1029 23.79 11.25 -25.84
C LEU A 1029 24.83 10.85 -24.78
N VAL A 1030 24.85 9.57 -24.41
CA VAL A 1030 25.80 9.01 -23.42
C VAL A 1030 26.43 7.75 -23.98
N LEU A 1031 27.76 7.69 -23.91
CA LEU A 1031 28.60 6.56 -24.31
C LEU A 1031 29.51 6.15 -23.15
N GLN A 1032 29.60 4.85 -22.86
CA GLN A 1032 30.52 4.36 -21.84
C GLN A 1032 31.16 3.05 -22.26
N ASN A 1033 32.46 2.91 -21.99
CA ASN A 1033 33.24 1.69 -22.21
C ASN A 1033 33.26 1.20 -23.66
N ALA A 1034 33.10 2.07 -24.66
CA ALA A 1034 33.20 1.68 -26.06
C ALA A 1034 34.67 1.40 -26.42
N ALA A 1035 35.03 0.20 -26.83
CA ALA A 1035 36.43 -0.22 -27.05
C ALA A 1035 37.00 0.16 -28.43
N GLY A 1036 36.22 0.82 -29.30
CA GLY A 1036 36.68 1.28 -30.61
C GLY A 1036 35.53 1.53 -31.60
N LEU A 1037 34.63 2.45 -31.23
CA LEU A 1037 33.46 2.83 -32.03
C LEU A 1037 33.81 3.94 -33.04
N SER A 1038 33.43 3.78 -34.30
CA SER A 1038 33.57 4.79 -35.35
C SER A 1038 32.21 5.30 -35.84
N LEU A 1039 32.06 6.61 -35.94
CA LEU A 1039 30.90 7.28 -36.54
C LEU A 1039 31.34 8.00 -37.80
N PHE A 1040 30.72 7.67 -38.93
CA PHE A 1040 30.99 8.30 -40.23
C PHE A 1040 29.74 9.04 -40.72
N GLY A 1041 29.86 10.35 -40.93
CA GLY A 1041 28.79 11.21 -41.40
C GLY A 1041 28.85 11.52 -42.90
N GLY A 1042 27.75 12.10 -43.39
CA GLY A 1042 27.62 12.70 -44.72
C GLY A 1042 27.19 11.75 -45.82
N TYR A 1043 26.58 10.60 -45.52
CA TYR A 1043 26.13 9.66 -46.57
C TYR A 1043 24.79 10.05 -47.20
N THR A 1044 24.57 9.69 -48.47
CA THR A 1044 23.28 9.87 -49.16
C THR A 1044 22.14 9.02 -48.58
N GLY A 1045 22.48 7.89 -47.94
CA GLY A 1045 21.53 6.95 -47.36
C GLY A 1045 21.08 5.82 -48.29
N GLU A 1046 21.90 5.43 -49.27
CA GLU A 1046 21.62 4.34 -50.22
C GLU A 1046 22.89 3.52 -50.50
N GLY A 1047 22.78 2.19 -50.69
CA GLY A 1047 23.92 1.30 -50.96
C GLY A 1047 24.63 0.75 -49.70
N THR A 1048 25.92 0.40 -49.78
CA THR A 1048 26.65 -0.23 -48.66
C THR A 1048 28.13 0.24 -48.59
N PRO A 1049 28.47 1.32 -47.86
CA PRO A 1049 27.60 2.28 -47.16
C PRO A 1049 27.05 3.39 -48.05
N GLY A 1050 27.42 3.44 -49.33
CA GLY A 1050 26.96 4.46 -50.27
C GLY A 1050 27.96 5.58 -50.53
N ALA A 1051 27.56 6.55 -51.36
CA ALA A 1051 28.34 7.76 -51.63
C ALA A 1051 28.16 8.80 -50.52
N LEU A 1052 29.17 9.65 -50.33
CA LEU A 1052 29.01 10.89 -49.56
C LEU A 1052 28.17 11.89 -50.35
N ALA A 1053 27.32 12.61 -49.65
CA ALA A 1053 26.59 13.77 -50.11
C ALA A 1053 27.46 15.05 -49.95
N GLY A 1054 27.05 16.16 -50.57
CA GLY A 1054 27.68 17.47 -50.33
C GLY A 1054 27.18 18.13 -49.03
N GLU A 1055 26.16 17.55 -48.43
CA GLU A 1055 25.40 18.04 -47.29
C GLU A 1055 25.95 17.45 -45.98
N PRO A 1056 26.00 18.24 -44.89
CA PRO A 1056 26.58 17.79 -43.64
C PRO A 1056 25.66 16.85 -42.85
N THR A 1057 26.26 15.96 -42.06
CA THR A 1057 25.61 15.34 -40.90
C THR A 1057 25.82 16.22 -39.68
N ILE A 1058 24.74 16.74 -39.12
CA ILE A 1058 24.76 17.70 -38.01
C ILE A 1058 24.17 17.05 -36.77
N ILE A 1059 24.95 16.88 -35.72
CA ILE A 1059 24.46 16.62 -34.36
C ILE A 1059 24.27 17.98 -33.69
N CYS A 1060 23.03 18.35 -33.38
CA CYS A 1060 22.74 19.62 -32.74
C CYS A 1060 21.84 19.51 -31.52
N ARG A 1061 21.78 20.61 -30.78
CA ARG A 1061 20.95 20.70 -29.59
C ARG A 1061 19.48 20.76 -29.96
N ASN A 1062 18.66 19.96 -29.30
CA ASN A 1062 17.21 20.02 -29.43
C ASN A 1062 16.69 21.36 -28.89
N SER A 1063 15.78 22.02 -29.61
CA SER A 1063 15.22 23.31 -29.18
C SER A 1063 14.47 23.23 -27.84
N ALA A 1064 13.96 22.05 -27.47
CA ALA A 1064 13.25 21.80 -26.21
C ALA A 1064 14.17 21.52 -25.00
N ALA A 1065 15.50 21.42 -25.21
CA ALA A 1065 16.46 21.07 -24.17
C ALA A 1065 17.71 22.00 -24.18
N THR A 1066 18.16 22.44 -23.01
CA THR A 1066 19.39 23.24 -22.84
C THR A 1066 20.52 22.34 -22.30
N MET A 1067 21.04 21.43 -23.13
CA MET A 1067 21.91 20.34 -22.70
C MET A 1067 23.15 20.15 -23.59
N ARG A 1068 24.16 19.45 -23.07
CA ARG A 1068 25.38 19.06 -23.79
C ARG A 1068 25.01 18.06 -24.88
N LEU A 1069 25.74 18.01 -26.01
CA LEU A 1069 25.41 17.04 -27.08
C LEU A 1069 25.76 15.59 -26.68
N LEU A 1070 26.98 15.32 -26.25
CA LEU A 1070 27.43 13.95 -25.95
C LEU A 1070 28.40 13.90 -24.77
N ARG A 1071 28.24 12.89 -23.92
CA ARG A 1071 29.22 12.49 -22.91
C ARG A 1071 29.74 11.08 -23.19
N ALA A 1072 31.06 10.93 -23.21
CA ALA A 1072 31.73 9.64 -23.33
C ALA A 1072 32.64 9.38 -22.12
N LYS A 1073 32.69 8.13 -21.67
CA LYS A 1073 33.59 7.69 -20.60
C LYS A 1073 34.29 6.36 -20.92
N ASN A 1074 35.57 6.22 -20.57
CA ASN A 1074 36.38 5.01 -20.73
C ASN A 1074 36.31 4.43 -22.15
N SER A 1075 36.30 5.28 -23.18
CA SER A 1075 35.96 4.87 -24.54
C SER A 1075 37.03 5.22 -25.57
N THR A 1076 37.26 4.32 -26.53
CA THR A 1076 38.00 4.57 -27.77
C THR A 1076 37.01 4.90 -28.88
N LEU A 1077 37.10 6.10 -29.46
CA LEU A 1077 36.12 6.66 -30.38
C LEU A 1077 36.78 7.25 -31.63
N ARG A 1078 36.11 7.16 -32.78
CA ARG A 1078 36.41 7.94 -33.98
C ARG A 1078 35.15 8.62 -34.48
N PHE A 1079 35.24 9.91 -34.79
CA PHE A 1079 34.22 10.61 -35.56
C PHE A 1079 34.87 11.13 -36.84
N ASP A 1080 34.16 10.99 -37.96
CA ASP A 1080 34.62 11.42 -39.27
C ASP A 1080 33.48 12.09 -40.04
N ASN A 1081 33.71 13.28 -40.57
CA ASN A 1081 32.74 14.05 -41.35
C ASN A 1081 31.42 14.34 -40.58
N VAL A 1082 31.54 14.74 -39.31
CA VAL A 1082 30.41 15.08 -38.42
C VAL A 1082 30.50 16.53 -37.95
N THR A 1083 29.38 17.24 -37.99
CA THR A 1083 29.24 18.58 -37.43
C THR A 1083 28.58 18.52 -36.06
N PHE A 1084 29.20 19.09 -35.02
CA PHE A 1084 28.65 19.30 -33.70
C PHE A 1084 28.28 20.78 -33.53
N ARG A 1085 26.98 21.08 -33.40
CA ARG A 1085 26.48 22.46 -33.41
C ARG A 1085 25.60 22.79 -32.21
N ASP A 1086 25.79 24.00 -31.67
CA ASP A 1086 24.91 24.62 -30.66
C ASP A 1086 24.77 23.84 -29.33
N GLY A 1087 25.74 22.99 -28.99
CA GLY A 1087 25.81 22.33 -27.69
C GLY A 1087 25.94 23.31 -26.53
N LEU A 1088 25.27 23.04 -25.40
CA LEU A 1088 25.22 23.95 -24.26
C LEU A 1088 25.39 23.21 -22.92
N TRP A 1089 26.38 23.61 -22.13
CA TRP A 1089 26.52 23.17 -20.73
C TRP A 1089 26.32 24.35 -19.77
N THR A 1090 25.49 24.18 -18.74
CA THR A 1090 25.16 25.25 -17.77
C THR A 1090 25.46 24.95 -16.29
N SER A 1091 25.89 23.72 -15.98
CA SER A 1091 26.07 23.26 -14.59
C SER A 1091 27.48 23.56 -14.03
N LEU A 1092 27.58 23.58 -12.70
CA LEU A 1092 28.79 23.95 -11.97
C LEU A 1092 29.82 22.81 -11.98
N THR A 1093 31.12 23.15 -12.10
CA THR A 1093 32.29 22.24 -12.02
C THR A 1093 32.43 21.18 -13.13
N ASP A 1094 32.23 21.55 -14.39
CA ASP A 1094 32.48 20.66 -15.55
C ASP A 1094 32.68 21.47 -16.86
N GLY A 1095 32.57 20.83 -18.03
CA GLY A 1095 32.93 21.44 -19.30
C GLY A 1095 32.44 20.73 -20.57
N GLY A 1096 32.74 21.27 -21.74
CA GLY A 1096 32.43 20.69 -23.06
C GLY A 1096 30.95 20.81 -23.42
N GLY A 1097 30.56 21.90 -24.11
CA GLY A 1097 29.18 22.10 -24.55
C GLY A 1097 28.74 21.09 -25.63
N ALA A 1098 29.67 20.64 -26.48
CA ALA A 1098 29.44 19.54 -27.42
C ALA A 1098 29.81 18.20 -26.78
N LEU A 1099 31.09 18.01 -26.45
CA LEU A 1099 31.64 16.72 -26.03
C LEU A 1099 32.29 16.79 -24.65
N ARG A 1100 31.87 15.90 -23.76
CA ARG A 1100 32.58 15.60 -22.50
C ARG A 1100 33.23 14.22 -22.61
N LEU A 1101 34.56 14.16 -22.54
CA LEU A 1101 35.34 12.93 -22.73
C LEU A 1101 36.11 12.58 -21.44
N GLU A 1102 35.72 11.51 -20.76
CA GLU A 1102 36.35 11.05 -19.52
C GLU A 1102 37.15 9.76 -19.76
N SER A 1103 38.48 9.78 -19.64
CA SER A 1103 39.36 8.63 -19.86
C SER A 1103 39.16 8.01 -21.24
N CYS A 1104 39.03 8.84 -22.27
CA CYS A 1104 38.74 8.41 -23.63
C CYS A 1104 39.98 8.53 -24.53
N THR A 1105 40.08 7.67 -25.54
CA THR A 1105 40.99 7.78 -26.68
C THR A 1105 40.16 8.16 -27.91
N THR A 1106 40.15 9.43 -28.31
CA THR A 1106 39.23 9.93 -29.34
C THR A 1106 39.97 10.50 -30.53
N VAL A 1107 39.56 10.12 -31.74
CA VAL A 1107 40.02 10.72 -33.00
C VAL A 1107 38.85 11.46 -33.65
N LEU A 1108 39.07 12.74 -33.97
CA LEU A 1108 38.14 13.57 -34.72
C LEU A 1108 38.80 13.89 -36.06
N ALA A 1109 38.18 13.47 -37.15
CA ALA A 1109 38.66 13.71 -38.51
C ALA A 1109 37.60 14.45 -39.32
N ASN A 1110 37.97 15.48 -40.10
CA ASN A 1110 37.02 16.21 -40.95
C ASN A 1110 35.76 16.70 -40.20
N CYS A 1111 35.89 16.99 -38.90
CA CYS A 1111 34.76 17.35 -38.05
C CYS A 1111 34.66 18.86 -37.89
N VAL A 1112 33.44 19.36 -37.71
CA VAL A 1112 33.16 20.77 -37.48
C VAL A 1112 32.52 20.96 -36.11
N PHE A 1113 33.03 21.90 -35.32
CA PHE A 1113 32.48 22.30 -34.03
C PHE A 1113 32.07 23.77 -34.11
N ASP A 1114 30.78 24.03 -34.17
CA ASP A 1114 30.23 25.35 -34.48
C ASP A 1114 29.29 25.87 -33.38
N GLY A 1115 29.65 26.99 -32.76
CA GLY A 1115 28.80 27.71 -31.82
C GLY A 1115 28.51 26.99 -30.48
N ASN A 1116 29.31 26.00 -30.10
CA ASN A 1116 29.13 25.26 -28.85
C ASN A 1116 29.62 26.08 -27.65
N ARG A 1117 28.94 25.94 -26.52
CA ARG A 1117 29.16 26.82 -25.38
C ARG A 1117 29.03 26.18 -24.01
N CYS A 1118 29.84 26.68 -23.09
CA CYS A 1118 29.63 26.51 -21.66
C CYS A 1118 29.26 27.87 -21.05
N GLU A 1119 28.19 27.87 -20.28
CA GLU A 1119 27.61 29.07 -19.69
C GLU A 1119 27.40 28.87 -18.17
N TYR A 1120 27.47 29.94 -17.37
CA TYR A 1120 27.52 29.84 -15.91
C TYR A 1120 26.26 30.38 -15.20
N ALA A 1121 25.69 29.63 -14.25
CA ALA A 1121 24.44 29.95 -13.54
C ALA A 1121 24.55 30.41 -12.05
N GLY A 1122 25.74 30.73 -11.51
CA GLY A 1122 25.93 31.15 -10.09
C GLY A 1122 26.51 30.05 -9.17
N GLY A 1123 27.37 30.36 -8.18
CA GLY A 1123 27.95 29.40 -7.22
C GLY A 1123 29.49 29.14 -7.16
N GLY A 1124 30.38 29.97 -7.73
CA GLY A 1124 31.82 29.95 -7.40
C GLY A 1124 32.71 28.87 -8.05
N SER A 1125 32.36 28.39 -9.25
CA SER A 1125 32.97 27.20 -9.87
C SER A 1125 33.77 27.46 -11.17
N SER A 1126 34.52 26.44 -11.59
CA SER A 1126 35.43 26.36 -12.75
C SER A 1126 34.76 25.74 -13.99
N LEU A 1127 34.98 26.31 -15.20
CA LEU A 1127 34.47 25.78 -16.48
C LEU A 1127 35.56 25.51 -17.51
N TYR A 1128 35.45 24.37 -18.22
CA TYR A 1128 36.50 23.87 -19.13
C TYR A 1128 35.94 23.62 -20.54
N GLY A 1129 36.57 24.12 -21.60
CA GLY A 1129 36.26 23.76 -22.99
C GLY A 1129 34.86 24.17 -23.46
N GLY A 1130 34.71 25.23 -24.25
CA GLY A 1130 33.40 25.63 -24.78
C GLY A 1130 32.74 24.56 -25.65
N ALA A 1131 33.51 23.85 -26.47
CA ALA A 1131 33.07 22.71 -27.28
C ALA A 1131 33.42 21.36 -26.65
N ILE A 1132 34.69 21.13 -26.32
CA ILE A 1132 35.19 19.84 -25.86
C ILE A 1132 35.90 19.98 -24.51
N TYR A 1133 35.52 19.12 -23.56
CA TYR A 1133 36.31 18.91 -22.34
C TYR A 1133 36.74 17.45 -22.19
N ALA A 1134 38.05 17.20 -22.32
CA ALA A 1134 38.63 15.87 -22.14
C ALA A 1134 39.45 15.77 -20.84
N THR A 1135 39.30 14.67 -20.11
CA THR A 1135 40.05 14.40 -18.88
C THR A 1135 40.60 12.99 -18.92
N ALA A 1136 41.90 12.77 -18.72
CA ALA A 1136 42.56 11.47 -18.92
C ALA A 1136 42.42 10.91 -20.36
N GLY A 1137 43.35 10.06 -20.80
CA GLY A 1137 43.34 9.45 -22.13
C GLY A 1137 43.99 10.31 -23.22
N SER A 1138 43.47 10.27 -24.46
CA SER A 1138 43.99 11.05 -25.58
C SER A 1138 42.91 11.60 -26.53
N LEU A 1139 43.22 12.72 -27.18
CA LEU A 1139 42.40 13.41 -28.18
C LEU A 1139 43.27 13.75 -29.40
N SER A 1140 42.93 13.21 -30.58
CA SER A 1140 43.58 13.54 -31.86
C SER A 1140 42.61 14.29 -32.76
N LEU A 1141 43.04 15.43 -33.29
CA LEU A 1141 42.30 16.26 -34.24
C LEU A 1141 43.01 16.25 -35.58
N GLU A 1142 42.29 15.90 -36.64
CA GLU A 1142 42.78 15.81 -38.01
C GLU A 1142 41.81 16.58 -38.91
N ASP A 1143 42.27 17.66 -39.53
CA ASP A 1143 41.51 18.42 -40.54
C ASP A 1143 40.12 18.87 -40.03
N CYS A 1144 40.06 19.34 -38.78
CA CYS A 1144 38.83 19.80 -38.13
C CYS A 1144 38.68 21.33 -38.17
N ASP A 1145 37.46 21.84 -37.99
CA ASP A 1145 37.20 23.28 -37.83
C ASP A 1145 36.46 23.54 -36.51
N PHE A 1146 36.99 24.45 -35.69
CA PHE A 1146 36.36 24.95 -34.48
C PHE A 1146 36.00 26.42 -34.69
N ALA A 1147 34.71 26.71 -34.87
CA ALA A 1147 34.20 28.05 -35.10
C ALA A 1147 33.27 28.54 -33.97
N ALA A 1148 33.51 29.76 -33.49
CA ALA A 1148 32.63 30.49 -32.56
C ALA A 1148 32.26 29.75 -31.25
N ASN A 1149 33.08 28.80 -30.81
CA ASN A 1149 32.86 28.10 -29.55
C ASN A 1149 33.33 28.96 -28.37
N ARG A 1150 32.61 28.88 -27.24
CA ARG A 1150 32.87 29.81 -26.13
C ARG A 1150 32.65 29.29 -24.73
N ILE A 1151 33.30 29.95 -23.77
CA ILE A 1151 32.91 29.95 -22.36
C ILE A 1151 32.50 31.39 -21.99
N GLY A 1152 31.26 31.59 -21.55
CA GLY A 1152 30.73 32.93 -21.28
C GLY A 1152 29.74 33.01 -20.09
N PRO A 1153 29.47 34.22 -19.57
CA PRO A 1153 28.60 34.42 -18.41
C PRO A 1153 27.09 34.43 -18.75
N LEU A 1154 26.23 33.87 -17.88
CA LEU A 1154 24.75 34.11 -17.84
C LEU A 1154 24.34 35.10 -16.73
N GLY A 1155 25.25 35.98 -16.29
CA GLY A 1155 24.94 37.03 -15.31
C GLY A 1155 25.32 36.73 -13.85
N GLY A 1156 26.34 35.90 -13.59
CA GLY A 1156 26.85 35.65 -12.23
C GLY A 1156 28.38 35.53 -12.12
N GLU A 1157 28.87 35.37 -10.89
CA GLU A 1157 30.29 35.34 -10.47
C GLU A 1157 31.06 34.05 -10.86
N THR A 1158 31.68 33.95 -12.04
CA THR A 1158 32.63 32.83 -12.34
C THR A 1158 34.05 33.17 -11.89
N TYR A 1159 34.74 32.24 -11.22
CA TYR A 1159 36.12 32.44 -10.77
C TYR A 1159 37.17 32.10 -11.85
N SER A 1160 37.04 31.06 -12.68
CA SER A 1160 38.06 30.78 -13.72
C SER A 1160 37.51 29.95 -14.89
N SER A 1161 38.07 30.15 -16.08
CA SER A 1161 37.69 29.51 -17.35
C SER A 1161 38.91 29.04 -18.13
N TRP A 1162 38.84 27.86 -18.74
CA TRP A 1162 39.96 27.29 -19.49
C TRP A 1162 39.51 26.75 -20.85
N GLY A 1163 40.14 27.21 -21.95
CA GLY A 1163 39.89 26.70 -23.29
C GLY A 1163 38.55 27.14 -23.90
N GLY A 1164 38.52 28.20 -24.71
CA GLY A 1164 37.28 28.68 -25.34
C GLY A 1164 36.62 27.67 -26.29
N ALA A 1165 37.41 26.82 -26.96
CA ALA A 1165 36.92 25.68 -27.73
C ALA A 1165 37.21 24.35 -27.03
N ILE A 1166 38.46 24.11 -26.64
CA ILE A 1166 38.91 22.81 -26.13
C ILE A 1166 39.65 23.01 -24.81
N ALA A 1167 39.31 22.20 -23.81
CA ALA A 1167 40.13 22.00 -22.63
C ALA A 1167 40.49 20.53 -22.46
N VAL A 1168 41.74 20.25 -22.12
CA VAL A 1168 42.21 18.92 -21.77
C VAL A 1168 42.97 18.92 -20.43
N THR A 1169 42.66 17.95 -19.56
CA THR A 1169 43.31 17.77 -18.24
C THR A 1169 43.79 16.32 -18.11
N ASP A 1170 45.06 16.11 -17.74
CA ASP A 1170 45.66 14.77 -17.62
C ASP A 1170 45.54 13.93 -18.92
N CYS A 1171 45.36 14.58 -20.07
CA CYS A 1171 45.01 13.97 -21.35
C CYS A 1171 46.00 14.42 -22.45
N ALA A 1172 46.45 13.49 -23.28
CA ALA A 1172 47.32 13.78 -24.41
C ALA A 1172 46.52 14.38 -25.57
N ILE A 1173 46.96 15.48 -26.15
CA ILE A 1173 46.29 16.10 -27.31
C ILE A 1173 47.24 16.21 -28.51
N GLN A 1174 46.74 15.80 -29.68
CA GLN A 1174 47.39 15.99 -30.97
C GLN A 1174 46.50 16.82 -31.89
N ILE A 1175 47.06 17.83 -32.53
CA ILE A 1175 46.34 18.72 -33.44
C ILE A 1175 47.07 18.78 -34.77
N ARG A 1176 46.38 18.45 -35.87
CA ARG A 1176 46.90 18.50 -37.23
C ARG A 1176 45.87 19.09 -38.18
N GLY A 1177 46.30 20.04 -39.01
CA GLY A 1177 45.45 20.62 -40.07
C GLY A 1177 44.14 21.23 -39.57
N THR A 1178 44.05 21.62 -38.30
CA THR A 1178 42.80 22.04 -37.65
C THR A 1178 42.74 23.55 -37.50
N ASP A 1179 41.60 24.14 -37.88
CA ASP A 1179 41.34 25.58 -37.80
C ASP A 1179 40.58 25.96 -36.52
N PHE A 1180 40.92 27.12 -35.95
CA PHE A 1180 40.26 27.70 -34.78
C PHE A 1180 39.87 29.15 -35.06
N VAL A 1181 38.60 29.39 -35.39
CA VAL A 1181 38.10 30.70 -35.81
C VAL A 1181 37.10 31.27 -34.79
N GLY A 1182 37.41 32.43 -34.23
CA GLY A 1182 36.46 33.17 -33.38
C GLY A 1182 36.08 32.50 -32.05
N ASN A 1183 36.87 31.54 -31.57
CA ASN A 1183 36.67 30.93 -30.25
C ASN A 1183 37.18 31.84 -29.14
N TRP A 1184 36.50 31.87 -27.99
CA TRP A 1184 36.89 32.74 -26.88
C TRP A 1184 36.45 32.19 -25.51
N ASN A 1185 37.13 32.61 -24.45
CA ASN A 1185 36.63 32.41 -23.09
C ASN A 1185 36.70 33.71 -22.28
N GLN A 1186 35.85 33.79 -21.26
CA GLN A 1186 35.81 34.92 -20.34
C GLN A 1186 35.44 34.46 -18.93
N ALA A 1187 36.20 34.91 -17.94
CA ALA A 1187 35.93 34.75 -16.52
C ALA A 1187 35.85 36.15 -15.87
N PRO A 1188 34.70 36.56 -15.29
CA PRO A 1188 34.56 37.92 -14.74
C PRO A 1188 35.37 38.20 -13.47
N HIS A 1189 35.66 37.20 -12.64
CA HIS A 1189 36.27 37.40 -11.30
C HIS A 1189 37.62 36.70 -11.05
N GLY A 1190 38.12 35.88 -11.97
CA GLY A 1190 39.48 35.34 -11.86
C GLY A 1190 40.09 35.04 -13.22
N TYR A 1191 40.67 33.85 -13.45
CA TYR A 1191 41.56 33.64 -14.58
C TYR A 1191 40.87 33.07 -15.82
N SER A 1192 41.22 33.61 -16.99
CA SER A 1192 40.90 33.03 -18.30
C SER A 1192 42.18 32.58 -18.98
N PHE A 1193 42.30 31.27 -19.27
CA PHE A 1193 43.44 30.70 -19.96
C PHE A 1193 43.02 29.98 -21.25
N GLY A 1194 43.75 30.17 -22.34
CA GLY A 1194 43.52 29.51 -23.63
C GLY A 1194 42.24 29.97 -24.35
N GLY A 1195 42.34 31.00 -25.20
CA GLY A 1195 41.20 31.54 -25.94
C GLY A 1195 40.53 30.52 -26.88
N ALA A 1196 41.30 29.59 -27.44
CA ALA A 1196 40.79 28.44 -28.19
C ALA A 1196 41.10 27.12 -27.47
N VAL A 1197 42.37 26.83 -27.19
CA VAL A 1197 42.80 25.56 -26.60
C VAL A 1197 43.50 25.80 -25.26
N TYR A 1198 43.16 24.97 -24.27
CA TYR A 1198 43.88 24.86 -23.00
C TYR A 1198 44.23 23.40 -22.71
N ALA A 1199 45.47 23.14 -22.29
CA ALA A 1199 45.94 21.81 -21.93
C ALA A 1199 46.74 21.87 -20.62
N ILE A 1200 46.45 20.97 -19.70
CA ILE A 1200 47.20 20.84 -18.44
C ILE A 1200 47.46 19.36 -18.10
N ASN A 1201 48.65 19.08 -17.58
CA ASN A 1201 49.08 17.76 -17.10
C ASN A 1201 49.03 16.61 -18.15
N GLY A 1202 49.14 16.93 -19.45
CA GLY A 1202 49.22 15.95 -20.54
C GLY A 1202 50.31 16.29 -21.55
N SER A 1203 50.52 15.43 -22.56
CA SER A 1203 51.40 15.72 -23.70
C SER A 1203 50.65 16.48 -24.79
N VAL A 1204 51.32 17.43 -25.44
CA VAL A 1204 50.76 18.24 -26.54
C VAL A 1204 51.64 18.09 -27.77
N SER A 1205 51.03 17.79 -28.91
CA SER A 1205 51.68 17.75 -30.24
C SER A 1205 50.86 18.55 -31.25
N ILE A 1206 51.50 19.47 -31.98
CA ILE A 1206 50.85 20.32 -32.99
C ILE A 1206 51.70 20.24 -34.26
N ALA A 1207 51.08 19.90 -35.39
CA ALA A 1207 51.76 19.68 -36.67
C ALA A 1207 51.00 20.25 -37.88
#